data_AF-A0A508A006-F1
#
_entry.id   AF-A0A508A006-F1
#
_cell.length_a   1.000
_cell.length_b   1.000
_cell.length_c   1.000
_cell.angle_alpha   90.00
_cell.angle_beta   90.00
_cell.angle_gamma   90.00
#
_symmetry.space_group_name_H-M   'P 1'
#
loop_
_entity.id
_entity.type
_entity.pdbx_description
1 polymer ?
#
loop_
_entity_poly.entity_id
_entity_poly.type
_entity_poly.pdbx_seq_one_letter_code
_entity_poly.pdbx_strand_id
1 'polypeptide(L)'
;MLEKNLASTTPAADGSAQPPAATPDATTDPSLVARGSADSAVARGERPTVDAIATITEYLDRSDWRVNANANQGYSLGGMMLNTSGKVVANYWLSQVYPAVAGQAHRNADLHIHDLDMFAGYCAGWSLKDLLQQGFNGVPGAIAAGPAKHFSSAVGQIVNFLGTLQNEWAGAQAFSSFDTYMAPFVRLDDMTYDQIKQCMQELIFNLNVPSRWGTQTPFTNLTFDWTCPADLADEYPLIGDDVCDFSYGDLQAEMDLINRAFMEVMTEGDAEGRVFTFPIPTYNITRDFDWDAPNTELLFTMTAKYGLPYFQNFINSELDPGMIRSMCCRLQLDLRELLKRGNGLFGSAEQTGSVGVVTINMARLGYLYADDEAALTARLDELLEIGRDTLELKRTVIQHHIDAGLFPFTKRYLGTLDNHFSTLGVNGMNEMVRNFTHDAYDLTDPRGHAMCVRLLDHVRDRMVEFQEATGHLYNLEATPAEGTTYRFAKEDRKRYPGILQAGTEANPYYTNSSQVPVGYTDDPFEAQEMQEELQTKYTGGTVLHLYMNERISSAAACKELVRRSLTAFRTPYITITPTFSICPVHGYLAGEHLTCDKCAELHPEAEPVECEVWTRVMGYFRPVRSFNIGKKGEYMERQMFTEAAAGGHGPAVSRLSAVSA
;
A
#
# COMPACT_ATOMS: atom_id res chain seq x y z
N MET A 1 -41.42 8.66 -49.49
CA MET A 1 -42.43 9.09 -50.48
C MET A 1 -43.73 9.35 -49.73
N LEU A 2 -44.29 10.55 -49.95
CA LEU A 2 -45.66 11.02 -49.67
C LEU A 2 -46.00 11.20 -48.17
N GLU A 3 -46.01 12.41 -47.57
CA GLU A 3 -46.89 13.58 -47.82
C GLU A 3 -48.39 13.19 -47.82
N LYS A 4 -49.36 13.86 -47.17
CA LYS A 4 -49.48 15.24 -46.65
C LYS A 4 -50.89 15.42 -46.01
N ASN A 5 -51.03 16.50 -45.23
CA ASN A 5 -52.20 17.40 -45.08
C ASN A 5 -53.29 17.11 -44.01
N LEU A 6 -53.85 18.08 -43.26
CA LEU A 6 -53.86 19.56 -43.34
C LEU A 6 -54.34 20.16 -41.98
N ALA A 7 -53.80 21.36 -41.64
CA ALA A 7 -54.37 22.57 -40.99
C ALA A 7 -55.69 22.51 -40.17
N SER A 8 -56.01 23.35 -39.18
CA SER A 8 -55.45 24.53 -38.48
C SER A 8 -56.39 24.75 -37.26
N THR A 9 -55.99 25.32 -36.13
CA THR A 9 -56.19 26.76 -35.82
C THR A 9 -55.73 27.01 -34.38
N THR A 10 -54.91 28.04 -34.18
CA THR A 10 -54.65 28.69 -32.90
C THR A 10 -55.66 29.84 -32.72
N PRO A 11 -55.98 30.23 -31.47
CA PRO A 11 -55.30 31.41 -30.93
C PRO A 11 -54.86 31.26 -29.46
N ALA A 12 -53.93 32.14 -29.11
CA ALA A 12 -53.19 32.22 -27.85
C ALA A 12 -54.06 32.53 -26.62
N ALA A 13 -53.63 32.00 -25.47
CA ALA A 13 -53.83 32.63 -24.17
C ALA A 13 -52.59 32.36 -23.30
N ASP A 14 -52.01 33.48 -22.88
CA ASP A 14 -50.84 33.66 -22.03
C ASP A 14 -51.14 33.21 -20.59
N GLY A 15 -50.17 32.60 -19.91
CA GLY A 15 -50.34 32.06 -18.57
C GLY A 15 -49.18 31.17 -18.11
N SER A 16 -48.06 31.80 -17.79
CA SER A 16 -46.89 31.17 -17.19
C SER A 16 -47.19 30.57 -15.81
N ALA A 17 -47.48 29.26 -15.77
CA ALA A 17 -47.45 28.49 -14.54
C ALA A 17 -46.02 27.97 -14.31
N GLN A 18 -45.36 28.47 -13.26
CA GLN A 18 -44.13 27.90 -12.73
C GLN A 18 -44.33 26.40 -12.43
N PRO A 19 -43.36 25.52 -12.72
CA PRO A 19 -43.41 24.14 -12.26
C PRO A 19 -43.39 24.14 -10.71
N PRO A 20 -44.16 23.26 -10.05
CA PRO A 20 -44.26 23.25 -8.60
C PRO A 20 -42.89 22.96 -8.00
N ALA A 21 -42.51 23.78 -7.02
CA ALA A 21 -41.33 23.57 -6.20
C ALA A 21 -41.37 22.15 -5.63
N ALA A 22 -40.29 21.40 -5.86
CA ALA A 22 -40.12 20.07 -5.29
C ALA A 22 -40.28 20.16 -3.76
N THR A 23 -41.29 19.46 -3.24
CA THR A 23 -41.47 19.25 -1.81
C THR A 23 -40.24 18.52 -1.25
N PRO A 24 -39.58 19.05 -0.21
CA PRO A 24 -38.54 18.33 0.50
C PRO A 24 -39.22 17.38 1.50
N ASP A 25 -39.67 16.22 1.03
CA ASP A 25 -40.02 15.14 1.96
C ASP A 25 -39.92 13.77 1.28
N ALA A 26 -38.69 13.26 1.26
CA ALA A 26 -38.44 11.84 1.35
C ALA A 26 -37.69 11.65 2.65
N THR A 27 -38.46 11.36 3.70
CA THR A 27 -38.00 10.97 5.03
C THR A 27 -37.07 9.77 4.92
N THR A 28 -35.77 10.00 4.81
CA THR A 28 -34.77 9.04 5.27
C THR A 28 -34.87 9.00 6.79
N ASP A 29 -35.06 7.82 7.36
CA ASP A 29 -35.00 7.64 8.81
C ASP A 29 -33.68 8.23 9.33
N PRO A 30 -33.70 9.25 10.21
CA PRO A 30 -32.50 9.90 10.74
C PRO A 30 -31.58 8.96 11.54
N SER A 31 -32.02 7.73 11.82
CA SER A 31 -31.25 6.65 12.44
C SER A 31 -30.53 5.73 11.45
N LEU A 32 -30.88 5.79 10.15
CA LEU A 32 -30.30 4.96 9.08
C LEU A 32 -29.22 5.66 8.26
N VAL A 33 -28.94 6.94 8.53
CA VAL A 33 -27.85 7.69 7.90
C VAL A 33 -26.81 7.97 8.98
N ALA A 34 -25.59 7.46 8.82
CA ALA A 34 -24.46 7.88 9.64
C ALA A 34 -24.42 9.41 9.64
N ARG A 35 -24.69 10.03 10.79
CA ARG A 35 -24.66 11.48 10.89
C ARG A 35 -23.22 11.90 10.67
N GLY A 36 -22.96 12.53 9.52
CA GLY A 36 -21.73 13.27 9.31
C GLY A 36 -21.56 14.33 10.39
N SER A 37 -20.39 14.95 10.44
CA SER A 37 -20.07 15.97 11.42
C SER A 37 -21.14 17.06 11.46
N ALA A 38 -21.56 17.44 12.68
CA ALA A 38 -22.43 18.60 12.90
C ALA A 38 -21.79 19.91 12.40
N ASP A 39 -20.49 19.89 12.16
CA ASP A 39 -19.69 20.99 11.65
C ASP A 39 -19.24 20.79 10.18
N SER A 40 -19.90 19.89 9.44
CA SER A 40 -19.59 19.66 8.03
C SER A 40 -19.93 20.87 7.15
N ALA A 41 -19.32 20.95 5.96
CA ALA A 41 -19.59 22.02 5.00
C ALA A 41 -21.10 22.09 4.66
N VAL A 42 -21.75 20.93 4.50
CA VAL A 42 -23.19 20.85 4.24
C VAL A 42 -24.01 21.30 5.46
N ALA A 43 -23.60 20.94 6.68
CA ALA A 43 -24.25 21.45 7.89
C ALA A 43 -24.16 22.99 8.01
N ARG A 44 -23.09 23.59 7.45
CA ARG A 44 -22.89 25.04 7.32
C ARG A 44 -23.60 25.67 6.11
N GLY A 45 -24.35 24.88 5.33
CA GLY A 45 -25.12 25.34 4.16
C GLY A 45 -24.38 25.32 2.83
N GLU A 46 -23.13 24.86 2.78
CA GLU A 46 -22.37 24.71 1.54
C GLU A 46 -22.79 23.45 0.78
N ARG A 47 -22.91 23.54 -0.55
CA ARG A 47 -23.26 22.40 -1.40
C ARG A 47 -22.29 22.29 -2.57
N PRO A 48 -21.19 21.52 -2.43
CA PRO A 48 -20.27 21.30 -3.53
C PRO A 48 -20.99 20.61 -4.69
N THR A 49 -20.72 21.08 -5.92
CA THR A 49 -21.28 20.53 -7.15
C THR A 49 -20.21 19.78 -7.93
N VAL A 50 -20.51 18.56 -8.38
CA VAL A 50 -19.68 17.80 -9.33
C VAL A 50 -20.39 17.79 -10.68
N ASP A 51 -19.76 18.37 -11.71
CA ASP A 51 -20.29 18.33 -13.07
C ASP A 51 -20.01 16.96 -13.71
N ALA A 52 -21.07 16.23 -13.99
CA ALA A 52 -20.99 14.88 -14.55
C ALA A 52 -20.42 14.88 -15.98
N ILE A 53 -20.77 15.87 -16.81
CA ILE A 53 -20.30 15.95 -18.20
C ILE A 53 -18.82 16.29 -18.20
N ALA A 54 -18.42 17.34 -17.46
CA ALA A 54 -17.02 17.72 -17.36
C ALA A 54 -16.16 16.58 -16.80
N THR A 55 -16.63 15.88 -15.77
CA THR A 55 -15.91 14.73 -15.19
C THR A 55 -15.62 13.64 -16.21
N ILE A 56 -16.62 13.27 -17.02
CA ILE A 56 -16.46 12.23 -18.04
C ILE A 56 -15.57 12.74 -19.18
N THR A 57 -15.80 13.95 -19.67
CA THR A 57 -15.01 14.55 -20.76
C THR A 57 -13.54 14.68 -20.39
N GLU A 58 -13.20 15.15 -19.18
CA GLU A 58 -11.82 15.25 -18.68
C GLU A 58 -11.10 13.90 -18.70
N TYR A 59 -11.79 12.82 -18.33
CA TYR A 59 -11.22 11.48 -18.35
C TYR A 59 -10.98 11.00 -19.80
N LEU A 60 -11.97 11.17 -20.68
CA LEU A 60 -11.88 10.79 -22.09
C LEU A 60 -10.76 11.55 -22.83
N ASP A 61 -10.59 12.83 -22.50
CA ASP A 61 -9.55 13.70 -23.08
C ASP A 61 -8.18 13.53 -22.40
N ARG A 62 -8.10 12.75 -21.31
CA ARG A 62 -6.89 12.54 -20.48
C ARG A 62 -6.28 13.84 -19.96
N SER A 63 -7.12 14.84 -19.64
CA SER A 63 -6.69 16.17 -19.23
C SER A 63 -6.41 16.29 -17.72
N ASP A 64 -6.93 15.38 -16.89
CA ASP A 64 -6.65 15.34 -15.45
C ASP A 64 -5.48 14.41 -15.13
N TRP A 65 -4.43 14.93 -14.48
CA TRP A 65 -3.29 14.15 -14.03
C TRP A 65 -3.69 13.00 -13.08
N ARG A 66 -4.83 13.13 -12.38
CA ARG A 66 -5.35 12.10 -11.48
C ARG A 66 -5.70 10.79 -12.18
N VAL A 67 -5.82 10.79 -13.51
CA VAL A 67 -5.96 9.56 -14.32
C VAL A 67 -4.78 8.61 -14.09
N ASN A 68 -3.59 9.14 -13.76
CA ASN A 68 -2.40 8.35 -13.42
C ASN A 68 -2.01 8.48 -11.95
N ALA A 69 -2.92 8.90 -11.04
CA ALA A 69 -2.58 9.07 -9.62
C ALA A 69 -2.14 7.76 -8.94
N ASN A 70 -2.64 6.62 -9.44
CA ASN A 70 -2.29 5.27 -9.03
C ASN A 70 -1.82 4.50 -10.27
N ALA A 71 -0.57 4.04 -10.28
CA ALA A 71 0.02 3.33 -11.41
C ALA A 71 -0.61 1.95 -11.68
N ASN A 72 -1.48 1.45 -10.78
CA ASN A 72 -2.29 0.25 -11.00
C ASN A 72 -3.48 0.54 -11.95
N GLN A 73 -3.89 1.80 -12.13
CA GLN A 73 -5.02 2.19 -12.99
C GLN A 73 -4.57 2.56 -14.40
N GLY A 74 -5.26 2.02 -15.41
CA GLY A 74 -5.06 2.36 -16.83
C GLY A 74 -6.29 3.04 -17.45
N TYR A 75 -6.08 3.76 -18.56
CA TYR A 75 -7.16 4.34 -19.36
C TYR A 75 -8.09 3.24 -19.90
N SER A 76 -9.32 3.21 -19.38
CA SER A 76 -10.27 2.13 -19.67
C SER A 76 -11.68 2.54 -19.24
N LEU A 77 -12.69 1.79 -19.68
CA LEU A 77 -14.08 2.02 -19.27
C LEU A 77 -14.27 1.91 -17.75
N GLY A 78 -13.72 0.87 -17.11
CA GLY A 78 -13.81 0.75 -15.66
C GLY A 78 -12.98 1.81 -14.91
N GLY A 79 -11.86 2.27 -15.47
CA GLY A 79 -11.11 3.39 -14.92
C GLY A 79 -11.92 4.69 -14.95
N MET A 80 -12.71 4.92 -16.01
CA MET A 80 -13.64 6.05 -16.09
C MET A 80 -14.75 5.95 -15.03
N MET A 81 -15.31 4.74 -14.84
CA MET A 81 -16.33 4.50 -13.82
C MET A 81 -15.79 4.79 -12.41
N LEU A 82 -14.61 4.25 -12.07
CA LEU A 82 -13.95 4.49 -10.78
C LEU A 82 -13.58 5.96 -10.58
N ASN A 83 -13.06 6.63 -11.61
CA ASN A 83 -12.74 8.06 -11.52
C ASN A 83 -13.99 8.91 -11.24
N THR A 84 -15.08 8.60 -11.94
CA THR A 84 -16.36 9.33 -11.79
C THR A 84 -16.97 9.10 -10.42
N SER A 85 -17.08 7.84 -9.97
CA SER A 85 -17.58 7.53 -8.62
C SER A 85 -16.68 8.13 -7.54
N GLY A 86 -15.36 8.04 -7.73
CA GLY A 86 -14.37 8.54 -6.79
C GLY A 86 -14.47 10.04 -6.55
N LYS A 87 -14.63 10.86 -7.60
CA LYS A 87 -14.85 12.31 -7.45
C LYS A 87 -16.09 12.63 -6.62
N VAL A 88 -17.18 11.86 -6.81
CA VAL A 88 -18.44 12.07 -6.07
C VAL A 88 -18.28 11.66 -4.60
N VAL A 89 -17.75 10.45 -4.35
CA VAL A 89 -17.55 9.92 -2.99
C VAL A 89 -16.57 10.78 -2.19
N ALA A 90 -15.50 11.27 -2.82
CA ALA A 90 -14.54 12.14 -2.14
C ALA A 90 -15.17 13.46 -1.67
N ASN A 91 -16.04 14.06 -2.49
CA ASN A 91 -16.76 15.27 -2.08
C ASN A 91 -17.79 14.99 -1.00
N TYR A 92 -18.43 13.82 -1.00
CA TYR A 92 -19.32 13.39 0.07
C TYR A 92 -18.56 13.27 1.40
N TRP A 93 -17.42 12.57 1.43
CA TRP A 93 -16.55 12.52 2.60
C TRP A 93 -16.18 13.92 3.12
N LEU A 94 -15.62 14.77 2.26
CA LEU A 94 -15.07 16.07 2.65
C LEU A 94 -16.11 17.13 3.02
N SER A 95 -17.38 16.94 2.64
CA SER A 95 -18.39 18.00 2.74
C SER A 95 -19.59 17.60 3.58
N GLN A 96 -19.94 16.32 3.60
CA GLN A 96 -21.03 15.78 4.41
C GLN A 96 -20.50 15.09 5.67
N VAL A 97 -19.47 14.26 5.54
CA VAL A 97 -19.02 13.41 6.65
C VAL A 97 -18.05 14.13 7.55
N TYR A 98 -16.94 14.64 7.01
CA TYR A 98 -15.89 15.24 7.82
C TYR A 98 -16.22 16.67 8.27
N PRO A 99 -15.66 17.12 9.41
CA PRO A 99 -15.72 18.53 9.81
C PRO A 99 -15.14 19.44 8.73
N ALA A 100 -15.68 20.66 8.61
CA ALA A 100 -15.23 21.63 7.61
C ALA A 100 -13.72 21.91 7.69
N VAL A 101 -13.13 21.91 8.90
CA VAL A 101 -11.69 22.10 9.09
C VAL A 101 -10.84 21.01 8.42
N ALA A 102 -11.26 19.74 8.52
CA ALA A 102 -10.57 18.62 7.86
C ALA A 102 -10.71 18.71 6.34
N GLY A 103 -11.92 19.02 5.87
CA GLY A 103 -12.19 19.25 4.45
C GLY A 103 -11.34 20.38 3.87
N GLN A 104 -11.18 21.47 4.62
CA GLN A 104 -10.37 22.62 4.22
C GLN A 104 -8.87 22.30 4.25
N ALA A 105 -8.37 21.66 5.30
CA ALA A 105 -6.97 21.25 5.42
C ALA A 105 -6.56 20.29 4.29
N HIS A 106 -7.42 19.33 3.95
CA HIS A 106 -7.23 18.48 2.77
C HIS A 106 -7.16 19.33 1.50
N ARG A 107 -8.19 20.14 1.19
CA ARG A 107 -8.25 20.95 -0.05
C ARG A 107 -7.11 21.96 -0.15
N ASN A 108 -6.61 22.44 0.97
CA ASN A 108 -5.45 23.32 1.04
C ASN A 108 -4.13 22.60 0.88
N ALA A 109 -4.12 21.27 0.97
CA ALA A 109 -2.94 20.42 0.99
C ALA A 109 -2.07 20.54 2.26
N ASP A 110 -2.61 21.13 3.34
CA ASP A 110 -1.95 21.17 4.66
C ASP A 110 -1.74 19.74 5.19
N LEU A 111 -2.71 18.88 4.90
CA LEU A 111 -2.64 17.43 5.06
C LEU A 111 -3.29 16.73 3.85
N HIS A 112 -3.16 15.41 3.81
CA HIS A 112 -3.81 14.56 2.83
C HIS A 112 -4.52 13.41 3.51
N ILE A 113 -5.85 13.40 3.37
CA ILE A 113 -6.70 12.25 3.73
C ILE A 113 -6.70 11.31 2.53
N HIS A 114 -6.20 10.09 2.73
CA HIS A 114 -6.06 9.10 1.65
C HIS A 114 -7.39 8.39 1.33
N ASP A 115 -7.45 7.85 0.10
CA ASP A 115 -8.50 6.93 -0.39
C ASP A 115 -9.94 7.46 -0.24
N LEU A 116 -10.12 8.76 -0.43
CA LEU A 116 -11.43 9.41 -0.42
C LEU A 116 -12.33 8.99 -1.57
N ASP A 117 -11.79 8.33 -2.60
CA ASP A 117 -12.54 7.81 -3.75
C ASP A 117 -13.37 6.57 -3.43
N MET A 118 -13.11 5.91 -2.31
CA MET A 118 -13.87 4.75 -1.81
C MET A 118 -14.60 5.11 -0.51
N PHE A 119 -15.86 4.67 -0.38
CA PHE A 119 -16.62 4.80 0.87
C PHE A 119 -16.37 3.56 1.74
N ALA A 120 -15.14 3.40 2.22
CA ALA A 120 -14.67 2.20 2.91
C ALA A 120 -13.51 2.49 3.87
N GLY A 121 -13.12 1.48 4.67
CA GLY A 121 -11.84 1.49 5.38
C GLY A 121 -10.64 1.43 4.42
N TYR A 122 -9.42 1.60 4.96
CA TYR A 122 -8.21 1.60 4.12
C TYR A 122 -7.79 0.18 3.74
N CYS A 123 -7.24 -0.61 4.67
CA CYS A 123 -6.74 -1.94 4.36
C CYS A 123 -7.12 -2.94 5.44
N ALA A 124 -7.13 -4.22 5.09
CA ALA A 124 -7.45 -5.31 6.01
C ALA A 124 -6.56 -6.55 5.80
N GLY A 125 -6.05 -7.09 6.91
CA GLY A 125 -5.56 -8.46 7.02
C GLY A 125 -6.71 -9.40 7.40
N TRP A 126 -6.64 -10.63 6.89
CA TRP A 126 -7.67 -11.64 7.08
C TRP A 126 -7.05 -12.92 7.66
N SER A 127 -7.82 -13.64 8.49
CA SER A 127 -7.42 -14.98 8.92
C SER A 127 -7.64 -15.97 7.79
N LEU A 128 -6.53 -16.47 7.22
CA LEU A 128 -6.58 -17.56 6.25
C LEU A 128 -7.11 -18.84 6.90
N LYS A 129 -6.77 -19.06 8.17
CA LYS A 129 -7.28 -20.18 8.97
C LYS A 129 -8.80 -20.18 9.04
N ASP A 130 -9.42 -19.03 9.34
CA ASP A 130 -10.88 -18.92 9.36
C ASP A 130 -11.51 -19.23 8.00
N LEU A 131 -10.94 -18.72 6.91
CA LEU A 131 -11.42 -19.02 5.56
C LEU A 131 -11.35 -20.52 5.27
N LEU A 132 -10.21 -21.16 5.57
CA LEU A 132 -10.00 -22.58 5.28
C LEU A 132 -10.90 -23.48 6.13
N GLN A 133 -11.07 -23.17 7.42
CA GLN A 133 -11.84 -23.98 8.37
C GLN A 133 -13.34 -23.75 8.31
N GLN A 134 -13.79 -22.55 7.90
CA GLN A 134 -15.21 -22.21 7.87
C GLN A 134 -15.77 -22.18 6.44
N GLY A 135 -14.92 -21.99 5.43
CA GLY A 135 -15.32 -21.77 4.04
C GLY A 135 -15.75 -20.33 3.75
N PHE A 136 -16.00 -20.03 2.47
CA PHE A 136 -16.46 -18.71 2.03
C PHE A 136 -18.00 -18.58 2.03
N ASN A 137 -18.62 -18.09 3.11
CA ASN A 137 -20.07 -18.15 3.33
C ASN A 137 -20.61 -17.03 4.23
N GLY A 138 -21.85 -17.19 4.73
CA GLY A 138 -22.42 -16.37 5.79
C GLY A 138 -23.12 -15.08 5.33
N VAL A 139 -23.16 -14.80 4.03
CA VAL A 139 -23.86 -13.63 3.47
C VAL A 139 -25.23 -14.04 2.89
N PRO A 140 -26.35 -13.49 3.41
CA PRO A 140 -27.68 -13.81 2.90
C PRO A 140 -27.85 -13.50 1.41
N GLY A 141 -28.41 -14.45 0.65
CA GLY A 141 -28.65 -14.31 -0.79
C GLY A 141 -27.41 -14.50 -1.67
N ALA A 142 -26.21 -14.62 -1.09
CA ALA A 142 -25.01 -15.02 -1.81
C ALA A 142 -24.85 -16.55 -1.81
N ILE A 143 -24.12 -17.07 -2.80
CA ILE A 143 -23.69 -18.47 -2.81
C ILE A 143 -22.67 -18.68 -1.67
N ALA A 144 -22.84 -19.77 -0.92
CA ALA A 144 -21.95 -20.15 0.15
C ALA A 144 -21.09 -21.35 -0.25
N ALA A 145 -19.79 -21.28 0.03
CA ALA A 145 -18.86 -22.39 -0.01
C ALA A 145 -18.64 -22.95 1.40
N GLY A 146 -18.58 -24.28 1.50
CA GLY A 146 -18.10 -24.94 2.73
C GLY A 146 -16.58 -24.89 2.84
N PRO A 147 -16.01 -25.36 3.96
CA PRO A 147 -14.57 -25.47 4.16
C PRO A 147 -13.90 -26.23 3.02
N ALA A 148 -12.72 -25.77 2.59
CA ALA A 148 -11.97 -26.44 1.55
C ALA A 148 -11.48 -27.82 2.06
N LYS A 149 -11.53 -28.84 1.19
CA LYS A 149 -11.04 -30.21 1.50
C LYS A 149 -9.84 -30.63 0.66
N HIS A 150 -9.51 -29.85 -0.37
CA HIS A 150 -8.42 -30.12 -1.31
C HIS A 150 -7.67 -28.82 -1.61
N PHE A 151 -6.38 -28.92 -1.95
CA PHE A 151 -5.51 -27.78 -2.20
C PHE A 151 -6.06 -26.85 -3.29
N SER A 152 -6.54 -27.42 -4.40
CA SER A 152 -7.13 -26.67 -5.52
C SER A 152 -8.39 -25.89 -5.11
N SER A 153 -9.21 -26.48 -4.23
CA SER A 153 -10.41 -25.81 -3.70
C SER A 153 -10.04 -24.68 -2.73
N ALA A 154 -8.99 -24.86 -1.92
CA ALA A 154 -8.46 -23.82 -1.05
C ALA A 154 -7.93 -22.62 -1.87
N VAL A 155 -7.13 -22.88 -2.91
CA VAL A 155 -6.67 -21.85 -3.86
C VAL A 155 -7.83 -21.10 -4.50
N GLY A 156 -8.85 -21.82 -5.00
CA GLY A 156 -10.03 -21.20 -5.60
C GLY A 156 -10.80 -20.32 -4.62
N GLN A 157 -10.94 -20.73 -3.37
CA GLN A 157 -11.60 -19.91 -2.33
C GLN A 157 -10.77 -18.67 -1.96
N ILE A 158 -9.45 -18.77 -1.87
CA ILE A 158 -8.54 -17.64 -1.62
C ILE A 158 -8.68 -16.57 -2.70
N VAL A 159 -8.65 -16.97 -3.98
CA VAL A 159 -8.84 -16.05 -5.13
C VAL A 159 -10.21 -15.36 -5.04
N ASN A 160 -11.27 -16.12 -4.81
CA ASN A 160 -12.63 -15.58 -4.71
C ASN A 160 -12.79 -14.63 -3.53
N PHE A 161 -12.18 -14.97 -2.38
CA PHE A 161 -12.24 -14.17 -1.17
C PHE A 161 -11.55 -12.82 -1.37
N LEU A 162 -10.28 -12.82 -1.79
CA LEU A 162 -9.50 -11.59 -2.01
C LEU A 162 -10.11 -10.73 -3.12
N GLY A 163 -10.57 -11.35 -4.22
CA GLY A 163 -11.23 -10.65 -5.31
C GLY A 163 -12.58 -10.03 -4.92
N THR A 164 -13.33 -10.67 -4.01
CA THR A 164 -14.59 -10.12 -3.50
C THR A 164 -14.33 -8.96 -2.54
N LEU A 165 -13.46 -9.14 -1.56
CA LEU A 165 -13.20 -8.16 -0.50
C LEU A 165 -12.46 -6.91 -0.96
N GLN A 166 -11.76 -6.96 -2.10
CA GLN A 166 -11.29 -5.76 -2.78
C GLN A 166 -12.41 -4.73 -3.04
N ASN A 167 -13.68 -5.15 -3.15
CA ASN A 167 -14.80 -4.24 -3.38
C ASN A 167 -15.36 -3.62 -2.10
N GLU A 168 -14.94 -4.11 -0.92
CA GLU A 168 -15.39 -3.61 0.38
C GLU A 168 -14.33 -2.74 1.09
N TRP A 169 -13.12 -2.64 0.53
CA TRP A 169 -11.97 -1.94 1.09
C TRP A 169 -11.22 -1.15 0.02
N ALA A 170 -10.56 -0.06 0.38
CA ALA A 170 -9.87 0.78 -0.60
C ALA A 170 -8.47 0.27 -1.01
N GLY A 171 -7.78 -0.40 -0.09
CA GLY A 171 -6.37 -0.76 -0.19
C GLY A 171 -6.12 -2.26 -0.03
N ALA A 172 -4.92 -2.58 0.46
CA ALA A 172 -4.38 -3.93 0.46
C ALA A 172 -5.22 -4.95 1.25
N GLN A 173 -5.34 -6.15 0.70
CA GLN A 173 -5.95 -7.33 1.32
C GLN A 173 -4.86 -8.38 1.55
N ALA A 174 -4.75 -8.91 2.75
CA ALA A 174 -3.60 -9.75 3.09
C ALA A 174 -3.95 -11.04 3.84
N PHE A 175 -3.14 -12.07 3.60
CA PHE A 175 -3.07 -13.28 4.42
C PHE A 175 -1.67 -13.44 5.02
N SER A 176 -1.61 -13.94 6.26
CA SER A 176 -0.39 -14.36 6.94
C SER A 176 -0.25 -15.88 6.97
N SER A 177 0.96 -16.37 7.21
CA SER A 177 1.26 -17.79 7.39
C SER A 177 0.73 -18.67 6.26
N PHE A 178 0.87 -18.16 5.02
CA PHE A 178 0.23 -18.78 3.85
C PHE A 178 0.78 -20.18 3.59
N ASP A 179 2.10 -20.35 3.62
CA ASP A 179 2.76 -21.65 3.47
C ASP A 179 2.38 -22.62 4.59
N THR A 180 2.41 -22.16 5.85
CA THR A 180 2.03 -22.97 7.02
C THR A 180 0.58 -23.48 6.92
N TYR A 181 -0.38 -22.60 6.62
CA TYR A 181 -1.79 -22.97 6.58
C TYR A 181 -2.19 -23.78 5.33
N MET A 182 -1.44 -23.68 4.24
CA MET A 182 -1.68 -24.44 3.01
C MET A 182 -1.01 -25.82 3.00
N ALA A 183 0.04 -26.02 3.79
CA ALA A 183 0.80 -27.26 3.88
C ALA A 183 -0.02 -28.54 4.21
N PRO A 184 -1.05 -28.52 5.08
CA PRO A 184 -1.85 -29.72 5.38
C PRO A 184 -2.50 -30.33 4.13
N PHE A 185 -2.98 -29.48 3.22
CA PHE A 185 -3.65 -29.93 2.00
C PHE A 185 -2.69 -30.67 1.06
N VAL A 186 -1.43 -30.24 0.99
CA VAL A 186 -0.39 -30.90 0.19
C VAL A 186 -0.20 -32.35 0.64
N ARG A 187 -0.16 -32.58 1.96
CA ARG A 187 0.01 -33.93 2.50
C ARG A 187 -1.23 -34.78 2.33
N LEU A 188 -2.41 -34.25 2.68
CA LEU A 188 -3.65 -35.01 2.65
C LEU A 188 -4.03 -35.44 1.22
N ASP A 189 -3.74 -34.58 0.24
CA ASP A 189 -3.97 -34.89 -1.18
C ASP A 189 -2.83 -35.72 -1.81
N ASP A 190 -1.75 -36.03 -1.06
CA ASP A 190 -0.53 -36.71 -1.54
C ASP A 190 -0.01 -36.08 -2.85
N MET A 191 0.10 -34.75 -2.85
CA MET A 191 0.33 -34.01 -4.09
C MET A 191 1.75 -34.19 -4.62
N THR A 192 1.85 -34.38 -5.93
CA THR A 192 3.14 -34.26 -6.62
C THR A 192 3.53 -32.79 -6.76
N TYR A 193 4.84 -32.54 -6.88
CA TYR A 193 5.35 -31.18 -7.08
C TYR A 193 4.69 -30.46 -8.28
N ASP A 194 4.48 -31.17 -9.39
CA ASP A 194 3.86 -30.58 -10.60
C ASP A 194 2.42 -30.11 -10.33
N GLN A 195 1.66 -30.84 -9.51
CA GLN A 195 0.31 -30.43 -9.11
C GLN A 195 0.33 -29.21 -8.20
N ILE A 196 1.28 -29.13 -7.25
CA ILE A 196 1.45 -27.97 -6.37
C ILE A 196 1.81 -26.74 -7.22
N LYS A 197 2.79 -26.88 -8.12
CA LYS A 197 3.21 -25.81 -9.03
C LYS A 197 2.07 -25.34 -9.94
N GLN A 198 1.27 -26.26 -10.47
CA GLN A 198 0.11 -25.91 -11.28
C GLN A 198 -0.93 -25.08 -10.49
N CYS A 199 -1.26 -25.50 -9.27
CA CYS A 199 -2.20 -24.75 -8.43
C CYS A 199 -1.64 -23.38 -8.02
N MET A 200 -0.33 -23.30 -7.79
CA MET A 200 0.34 -22.03 -7.47
C MET A 200 0.35 -21.07 -8.67
N GLN A 201 0.57 -21.61 -9.87
CA GLN A 201 0.43 -20.87 -11.11
C GLN A 201 -1.00 -20.31 -11.26
N GLU A 202 -2.02 -21.13 -11.02
CA GLU A 202 -3.41 -20.67 -11.05
C GLU A 202 -3.66 -19.54 -10.05
N LEU A 203 -3.17 -19.66 -8.81
CA LEU A 203 -3.29 -18.60 -7.80
C LEU A 203 -2.68 -17.28 -8.29
N ILE A 204 -1.42 -17.31 -8.71
CA ILE A 204 -0.66 -16.12 -9.09
C ILE A 204 -1.29 -15.45 -10.32
N PHE A 205 -1.63 -16.20 -11.36
CA PHE A 205 -2.24 -15.63 -12.55
C PHE A 205 -3.62 -15.02 -12.25
N ASN A 206 -4.47 -15.69 -11.47
CA ASN A 206 -5.79 -15.15 -11.15
C ASN A 206 -5.71 -13.87 -10.28
N LEU A 207 -4.67 -13.70 -9.47
CA LEU A 207 -4.42 -12.46 -8.72
C LEU A 207 -3.81 -11.33 -9.56
N ASN A 208 -3.35 -11.60 -10.79
CA ASN A 208 -2.81 -10.61 -11.72
C ASN A 208 -3.69 -10.37 -12.96
N VAL A 209 -4.85 -11.02 -13.08
CA VAL A 209 -5.80 -10.77 -14.15
C VAL A 209 -7.00 -9.96 -13.61
N PRO A 210 -7.28 -8.76 -14.15
CA PRO A 210 -8.42 -7.94 -13.72
C PRO A 210 -9.78 -8.59 -14.01
N SER A 211 -10.75 -8.47 -13.09
CA SER A 211 -12.11 -9.04 -13.22
C SER A 211 -13.13 -8.05 -13.83
N ARG A 212 -14.36 -8.52 -14.08
CA ARG A 212 -15.44 -7.86 -14.87
C ARG A 212 -15.85 -6.44 -14.39
N TRP A 213 -15.48 -6.03 -13.18
CA TRP A 213 -15.65 -4.65 -12.68
C TRP A 213 -14.35 -3.95 -12.25
N GLY A 214 -13.22 -4.64 -12.23
CA GLY A 214 -11.97 -4.16 -11.65
C GLY A 214 -10.92 -3.93 -12.71
N THR A 215 -10.74 -2.69 -13.15
CA THR A 215 -9.63 -2.25 -14.01
C THR A 215 -8.27 -2.29 -13.33
N GLN A 216 -8.26 -2.71 -12.07
CA GLN A 216 -7.10 -2.96 -11.23
C GLN A 216 -7.18 -4.39 -10.72
N THR A 217 -6.03 -5.04 -10.70
CA THR A 217 -5.86 -6.31 -10.00
C THR A 217 -5.98 -6.10 -8.48
N PRO A 218 -6.46 -7.10 -7.73
CA PRO A 218 -6.51 -7.04 -6.28
C PRO A 218 -5.15 -6.71 -5.69
N PHE A 219 -5.06 -5.62 -4.93
CA PHE A 219 -3.85 -5.32 -4.18
C PHE A 219 -3.71 -6.33 -3.05
N THR A 220 -2.92 -7.36 -3.27
CA THR A 220 -2.82 -8.51 -2.37
C THR A 220 -1.42 -8.71 -1.84
N ASN A 221 -1.33 -9.14 -0.58
CA ASN A 221 -0.07 -9.47 0.07
C ASN A 221 -0.18 -10.86 0.72
N LEU A 222 0.84 -11.69 0.53
CA LEU A 222 0.97 -12.97 1.21
C LEU A 222 2.26 -12.98 2.03
N THR A 223 2.15 -13.36 3.30
CA THR A 223 3.31 -13.55 4.17
C THR A 223 3.62 -15.04 4.28
N PHE A 224 4.90 -15.37 4.12
CA PHE A 224 5.44 -16.72 4.17
C PHE A 224 6.33 -16.83 5.42
N ASP A 225 6.07 -17.86 6.22
CA ASP A 225 6.78 -18.07 7.48
C ASP A 225 8.18 -18.65 7.24
N TRP A 226 8.41 -19.34 6.11
CA TRP A 226 9.63 -20.10 5.75
C TRP A 226 9.86 -21.32 6.65
N THR A 227 9.81 -21.12 7.96
CA THR A 227 9.85 -22.17 8.98
C THR A 227 8.59 -22.08 9.83
N CYS A 228 7.99 -23.22 10.17
CA CYS A 228 6.77 -23.25 10.96
C CYS A 228 6.94 -22.46 12.27
N PRO A 229 6.11 -21.42 12.52
CA PRO A 229 6.20 -20.61 13.73
C PRO A 229 5.98 -21.43 15.00
N ALA A 230 6.74 -21.12 16.06
CA ALA A 230 6.68 -21.87 17.32
C ALA A 230 5.29 -21.87 17.97
N ASP A 231 4.50 -20.83 17.76
CA ASP A 231 3.13 -20.72 18.29
C ASP A 231 2.10 -21.50 17.46
N LEU A 232 2.39 -21.88 16.21
CA LEU A 232 1.58 -22.81 15.42
C LEU A 232 2.06 -24.25 15.49
N ALA A 233 3.32 -24.48 15.84
CA ALA A 233 3.96 -25.77 15.72
C ALA A 233 3.17 -26.92 16.39
N ASP A 234 2.60 -26.68 17.56
CA ASP A 234 1.83 -27.67 18.33
C ASP A 234 0.32 -27.70 17.97
N GLU A 235 -0.15 -26.82 17.09
CA GLU A 235 -1.55 -26.81 16.65
C GLU A 235 -1.81 -27.90 15.60
N TYR A 236 -2.98 -28.54 15.71
CA TYR A 236 -3.43 -29.57 14.78
C TYR A 236 -4.37 -28.96 13.72
N PRO A 237 -4.09 -29.10 12.42
CA PRO A 237 -4.96 -28.60 11.36
C PRO A 237 -6.34 -29.24 11.41
N LEU A 238 -7.37 -28.44 11.09
CA LEU A 238 -8.75 -28.89 10.89
C LEU A 238 -9.09 -28.74 9.40
N ILE A 239 -9.27 -29.85 8.70
CA ILE A 239 -9.58 -29.87 7.26
C ILE A 239 -10.95 -30.48 7.04
N GLY A 240 -11.87 -29.69 6.47
CA GLY A 240 -13.27 -30.09 6.41
C GLY A 240 -13.85 -30.18 7.82
N ASP A 241 -14.20 -31.40 8.25
CA ASP A 241 -14.79 -31.68 9.57
C ASP A 241 -13.84 -32.50 10.45
N ASP A 242 -12.62 -32.80 9.98
CA ASP A 242 -11.69 -33.74 10.58
C ASP A 242 -10.42 -33.02 11.07
N VAL A 243 -10.07 -33.25 12.35
CA VAL A 243 -8.78 -32.83 12.91
C VAL A 243 -7.72 -33.81 12.44
N CYS A 244 -6.64 -33.31 11.83
CA CYS A 244 -5.54 -34.14 11.36
C CYS A 244 -4.81 -34.83 12.52
N ASP A 245 -4.13 -35.94 12.24
CA ASP A 245 -3.32 -36.69 13.21
C ASP A 245 -1.88 -36.17 13.33
N PHE A 246 -1.59 -35.04 12.68
CA PHE A 246 -0.31 -34.34 12.65
C PHE A 246 -0.48 -32.87 13.00
N SER A 247 0.59 -32.24 13.48
CA SER A 247 0.63 -30.82 13.83
C SER A 247 1.18 -29.97 12.67
N TYR A 248 1.06 -28.63 12.74
CA TYR A 248 1.72 -27.75 11.77
C TYR A 248 3.26 -27.85 11.84
N GLY A 249 3.83 -28.18 13.01
CA GLY A 249 5.27 -28.40 13.17
C GLY A 249 5.80 -29.59 12.37
N ASP A 250 4.93 -30.55 12.02
CA ASP A 250 5.26 -31.72 11.22
C ASP A 250 5.27 -31.44 9.70
N LEU A 251 4.96 -30.21 9.24
CA LEU A 251 4.73 -29.90 7.81
C LEU A 251 5.85 -29.15 7.08
N GLN A 252 7.07 -29.12 7.63
CA GLN A 252 8.15 -28.35 6.99
C GLN A 252 8.41 -28.79 5.54
N ALA A 253 8.35 -30.09 5.25
CA ALA A 253 8.57 -30.59 3.89
C ALA A 253 7.51 -30.07 2.89
N GLU A 254 6.24 -30.01 3.30
CA GLU A 254 5.16 -29.46 2.47
C GLU A 254 5.25 -27.94 2.33
N MET A 255 5.62 -27.23 3.40
CA MET A 255 5.92 -25.79 3.33
C MET A 255 7.04 -25.51 2.34
N ASP A 256 8.11 -26.31 2.35
CA ASP A 256 9.23 -26.18 1.41
C ASP A 256 8.80 -26.38 -0.04
N LEU A 257 7.89 -27.34 -0.32
CA LEU A 257 7.34 -27.56 -1.65
C LEU A 257 6.48 -26.38 -2.13
N ILE A 258 5.66 -25.80 -1.26
CA ILE A 258 4.85 -24.62 -1.56
C ILE A 258 5.73 -23.42 -1.87
N ASN A 259 6.72 -23.14 -1.01
CA ASN A 259 7.67 -22.04 -1.18
C ASN A 259 8.45 -22.19 -2.49
N ARG A 260 8.94 -23.40 -2.79
CA ARG A 260 9.61 -23.71 -4.05
C ARG A 260 8.72 -23.41 -5.26
N ALA A 261 7.49 -23.94 -5.27
CA ALA A 261 6.54 -23.74 -6.36
C ALA A 261 6.21 -22.25 -6.57
N PHE A 262 5.98 -21.51 -5.49
CA PHE A 262 5.72 -20.07 -5.55
C PHE A 262 6.89 -19.30 -6.15
N MET A 263 8.10 -19.53 -5.66
CA MET A 263 9.30 -18.82 -6.14
C MET A 263 9.62 -19.15 -7.61
N GLU A 264 9.45 -20.41 -8.04
CA GLU A 264 9.64 -20.79 -9.44
C GLU A 264 8.66 -20.05 -10.36
N VAL A 265 7.36 -20.05 -10.05
CA VAL A 265 6.35 -19.34 -10.87
C VAL A 265 6.60 -17.83 -10.89
N MET A 266 6.89 -17.22 -9.75
CA MET A 266 7.18 -15.79 -9.67
C MET A 266 8.47 -15.41 -10.43
N THR A 267 9.45 -16.31 -10.50
CA THR A 267 10.72 -16.11 -11.24
C THR A 267 10.55 -16.29 -12.75
N GLU A 268 9.68 -17.21 -13.18
CA GLU A 268 9.34 -17.41 -14.59
C GLU A 268 8.74 -16.13 -15.20
N GLY A 269 7.76 -15.53 -14.50
CA GLY A 269 7.03 -14.34 -14.97
C GLY A 269 5.87 -14.70 -15.91
N ASP A 270 5.25 -13.68 -16.52
CA ASP A 270 4.17 -13.89 -17.49
C ASP A 270 4.69 -14.45 -18.83
N ALA A 271 3.78 -14.65 -19.79
CA ALA A 271 4.12 -15.18 -21.12
C ALA A 271 5.12 -14.31 -21.91
N GLU A 272 5.28 -13.04 -21.54
CA GLU A 272 6.22 -12.09 -22.14
C GLU A 272 7.46 -11.85 -21.25
N GLY A 273 7.58 -12.59 -20.14
CA GLY A 273 8.66 -12.46 -19.18
C GLY A 273 8.54 -11.23 -18.28
N ARG A 274 7.34 -10.66 -18.11
CA ARG A 274 7.08 -9.59 -17.14
C ARG A 274 7.02 -10.16 -15.72
N VAL A 275 7.33 -9.31 -14.75
CA VAL A 275 7.15 -9.62 -13.33
C VAL A 275 5.66 -9.64 -12.96
N PHE A 276 5.26 -10.56 -12.08
CA PHE A 276 3.94 -10.49 -11.44
C PHE A 276 3.94 -9.39 -10.38
N THR A 277 2.92 -8.53 -10.41
CA THR A 277 2.80 -7.43 -9.43
C THR A 277 2.27 -7.96 -8.09
N PHE A 278 1.36 -8.94 -8.15
CA PHE A 278 0.67 -9.50 -7.00
C PHE A 278 0.77 -11.04 -6.97
N PRO A 279 0.43 -11.69 -5.86
CA PRO A 279 0.46 -11.08 -4.54
C PRO A 279 1.89 -10.57 -4.24
N ILE A 280 1.99 -9.49 -3.47
CA ILE A 280 3.29 -9.05 -2.96
C ILE A 280 3.73 -10.10 -1.93
N PRO A 281 4.85 -10.81 -2.15
CA PRO A 281 5.33 -11.77 -1.18
C PRO A 281 6.17 -11.07 -0.11
N THR A 282 5.97 -11.45 1.14
CA THR A 282 6.80 -11.07 2.28
C THR A 282 7.33 -12.34 2.94
N TYR A 283 8.65 -12.42 3.14
CA TYR A 283 9.30 -13.53 3.83
C TYR A 283 9.87 -13.07 5.16
N ASN A 284 9.58 -13.85 6.20
CA ASN A 284 10.09 -13.64 7.55
C ASN A 284 11.52 -14.17 7.63
N ILE A 285 12.49 -13.29 7.94
CA ILE A 285 13.89 -13.69 8.13
C ILE A 285 14.21 -13.66 9.62
N THR A 286 14.22 -14.84 10.23
CA THR A 286 14.48 -15.06 11.65
C THR A 286 15.97 -15.28 11.94
N ARG A 287 16.33 -15.30 13.24
CA ARG A 287 17.72 -15.50 13.68
C ARG A 287 18.29 -16.86 13.31
N ASP A 288 17.42 -17.85 13.17
CA ASP A 288 17.70 -19.24 12.81
C ASP A 288 17.49 -19.54 11.32
N PHE A 289 17.25 -18.51 10.49
CA PHE A 289 17.11 -18.68 9.04
C PHE A 289 18.32 -19.40 8.43
N ASP A 290 18.06 -20.52 7.76
CA ASP A 290 19.10 -21.30 7.08
C ASP A 290 19.46 -20.68 5.72
N TRP A 291 20.55 -19.92 5.72
CA TRP A 291 21.10 -19.25 4.55
C TRP A 291 21.60 -20.21 3.46
N ASP A 292 21.73 -21.50 3.74
CA ASP A 292 22.23 -22.51 2.81
C ASP A 292 21.21 -23.63 2.52
N ALA A 293 19.94 -23.44 2.94
CA ALA A 293 18.84 -24.35 2.60
C ALA A 293 18.62 -24.44 1.07
N PRO A 294 18.10 -25.58 0.56
CA PRO A 294 17.90 -25.78 -0.89
C PRO A 294 17.07 -24.69 -1.58
N ASN A 295 16.03 -24.20 -0.89
CA ASN A 295 15.14 -23.16 -1.41
C ASN A 295 15.76 -21.75 -1.37
N THR A 296 16.85 -21.54 -0.62
CA THR A 296 17.48 -20.23 -0.46
C THR A 296 18.08 -19.71 -1.78
N GLU A 297 18.62 -20.60 -2.62
CA GLU A 297 19.10 -20.23 -3.95
C GLU A 297 17.96 -19.70 -4.84
N LEU A 298 16.77 -20.30 -4.77
CA LEU A 298 15.59 -19.84 -5.52
C LEU A 298 15.11 -18.48 -5.03
N LEU A 299 15.04 -18.28 -3.71
CA LEU A 299 14.66 -17.02 -3.08
C LEU A 299 15.52 -15.86 -3.59
N PHE A 300 16.84 -16.03 -3.55
CA PHE A 300 17.76 -14.99 -3.98
C PHE A 300 17.94 -14.91 -5.51
N THR A 301 17.64 -15.97 -6.27
CA THR A 301 17.52 -15.89 -7.73
C THR A 301 16.33 -15.01 -8.13
N MET A 302 15.16 -15.23 -7.51
CA MET A 302 13.96 -14.41 -7.69
C MET A 302 14.23 -12.95 -7.30
N THR A 303 14.87 -12.75 -6.15
CA THR A 303 15.21 -11.42 -5.62
C THR A 303 16.18 -10.69 -6.54
N ALA A 304 17.25 -11.35 -7.00
CA ALA A 304 18.22 -10.76 -7.90
C ALA A 304 17.57 -10.30 -9.21
N LYS A 305 16.69 -11.14 -9.79
CA LYS A 305 16.04 -10.90 -11.08
C LYS A 305 14.94 -9.83 -10.99
N TYR A 306 13.98 -10.00 -10.09
CA TYR A 306 12.76 -9.20 -10.06
C TYR A 306 12.60 -8.38 -8.79
N GLY A 307 13.50 -8.47 -7.82
CA GLY A 307 13.39 -7.71 -6.56
C GLY A 307 12.23 -8.14 -5.66
N LEU A 308 11.77 -9.38 -5.80
CA LEU A 308 10.81 -10.01 -4.90
C LEU A 308 11.57 -11.05 -4.07
N PRO A 309 11.29 -11.18 -2.77
CA PRO A 309 10.16 -10.62 -2.02
C PRO A 309 10.51 -9.35 -1.23
N TYR A 310 9.59 -8.92 -0.37
CA TYR A 310 9.93 -8.15 0.82
C TYR A 310 10.59 -9.04 1.86
N PHE A 311 11.62 -8.53 2.52
CA PHE A 311 12.25 -9.18 3.66
C PHE A 311 11.83 -8.47 4.94
N GLN A 312 11.18 -9.21 5.83
CA GLN A 312 10.89 -8.75 7.18
C GLN A 312 12.03 -9.19 8.10
N ASN A 313 12.67 -8.21 8.72
CA ASN A 313 13.83 -8.42 9.57
C ASN A 313 13.38 -8.85 10.97
N PHE A 314 13.61 -10.10 11.38
CA PHE A 314 13.48 -10.54 12.78
C PHE A 314 14.84 -10.87 13.42
N ILE A 315 15.94 -10.61 12.71
CA ILE A 315 17.30 -10.86 13.23
C ILE A 315 17.64 -9.79 14.28
N ASN A 316 17.59 -8.53 13.86
CA ASN A 316 18.09 -7.38 14.61
C ASN A 316 17.05 -6.30 14.91
N SER A 317 15.85 -6.40 14.36
CA SER A 317 14.77 -5.46 14.69
C SER A 317 14.20 -5.75 16.09
N GLU A 318 13.31 -4.88 16.55
CA GLU A 318 12.52 -5.09 17.77
C GLU A 318 11.31 -6.01 17.54
N LEU A 319 11.17 -6.61 16.36
CA LEU A 319 10.05 -7.46 16.00
C LEU A 319 10.25 -8.90 16.53
N ASP A 320 9.15 -9.55 16.90
CA ASP A 320 9.11 -10.97 17.27
C ASP A 320 8.13 -11.71 16.32
N PRO A 321 8.53 -12.84 15.70
CA PRO A 321 7.67 -13.60 14.78
C PRO A 321 6.30 -13.99 15.36
N GLY A 322 6.24 -14.35 16.65
CA GLY A 322 4.97 -14.71 17.30
C GLY A 322 4.06 -13.50 17.58
N MET A 323 4.56 -12.28 17.37
CA MET A 323 3.90 -11.03 17.72
C MET A 323 3.28 -10.30 16.52
N ILE A 324 3.57 -10.72 15.28
CA ILE A 324 3.22 -9.96 14.07
C ILE A 324 2.60 -10.87 13.02
N ARG A 325 1.27 -10.90 12.97
CA ARG A 325 0.49 -11.47 11.86
C ARG A 325 -0.40 -10.45 11.15
N SER A 326 -0.20 -9.18 11.49
CA SER A 326 -1.04 -8.04 11.18
C SER A 326 -0.60 -7.29 9.92
N MET A 327 -0.88 -7.82 8.73
CA MET A 327 -0.05 -7.46 7.56
C MET A 327 -0.80 -7.06 6.29
N CYS A 328 -1.71 -6.09 6.37
CA CYS A 328 -1.93 -5.20 5.21
C CYS A 328 -0.98 -4.01 5.33
N CYS A 329 0.06 -3.99 4.50
CA CYS A 329 1.08 -2.94 4.42
C CYS A 329 1.76 -2.57 5.76
N ARG A 330 2.85 -3.28 6.07
CA ARG A 330 4.04 -2.78 6.79
C ARG A 330 3.90 -2.48 8.31
N LEU A 331 2.76 -2.75 8.94
CA LEU A 331 2.46 -2.37 10.33
C LEU A 331 3.40 -3.05 11.37
N GLN A 332 3.88 -2.28 12.34
CA GLN A 332 4.51 -2.78 13.57
C GLN A 332 3.48 -2.68 14.71
N LEU A 333 3.22 -3.76 15.44
CA LEU A 333 2.31 -3.76 16.59
C LEU A 333 3.12 -3.60 17.88
N ASP A 334 2.85 -2.59 18.71
CA ASP A 334 3.25 -2.63 20.12
C ASP A 334 2.21 -3.38 20.93
N LEU A 335 2.46 -4.67 21.17
CA LEU A 335 1.55 -5.56 21.86
C LEU A 335 1.37 -5.22 23.35
N ARG A 336 2.23 -4.42 23.97
CA ARG A 336 2.04 -4.01 25.39
C ARG A 336 0.71 -3.30 25.60
N GLU A 337 0.24 -2.60 24.57
CA GLU A 337 -1.02 -1.85 24.59
C GLU A 337 -2.24 -2.71 24.26
N LEU A 338 -2.09 -3.75 23.41
CA LEU A 338 -3.11 -4.78 23.19
C LEU A 338 -3.30 -5.67 24.42
N LEU A 339 -2.21 -6.04 25.09
CA LEU A 339 -2.20 -6.84 26.32
C LEU A 339 -2.95 -6.18 27.48
N LYS A 340 -2.97 -4.84 27.55
CA LYS A 340 -3.76 -4.09 28.54
C LYS A 340 -5.28 -4.25 28.37
N ARG A 341 -5.77 -4.66 27.18
CA ARG A 341 -7.20 -4.72 26.85
C ARG A 341 -7.88 -6.05 27.14
N GLY A 342 -7.16 -7.04 27.67
CA GLY A 342 -7.77 -8.23 28.28
C GLY A 342 -8.48 -9.22 27.33
N ASN A 343 -8.53 -8.94 26.02
CA ASN A 343 -8.99 -9.90 25.01
C ASN A 343 -7.80 -10.72 24.50
N GLY A 344 -7.96 -12.04 24.47
CA GLY A 344 -6.90 -12.99 24.13
C GLY A 344 -6.16 -12.65 22.84
N LEU A 345 -4.83 -12.76 22.90
CA LEU A 345 -3.86 -12.44 21.84
C LEU A 345 -4.02 -13.29 20.56
N PHE A 346 -4.72 -14.42 20.68
CA PHE A 346 -4.79 -15.45 19.65
C PHE A 346 -5.99 -15.21 18.73
N GLY A 347 -5.71 -14.69 17.52
CA GLY A 347 -6.69 -14.41 16.47
C GLY A 347 -6.81 -12.92 16.10
N SER A 348 -6.59 -12.00 17.04
CA SER A 348 -6.66 -10.55 16.77
C SER A 348 -5.54 -10.05 15.86
N ALA A 349 -4.37 -10.70 15.90
CA ALA A 349 -3.22 -10.32 15.07
C ALA A 349 -3.44 -10.58 13.57
N GLU A 350 -4.26 -11.55 13.18
CA GLU A 350 -4.55 -11.86 11.76
C GLU A 350 -5.66 -10.98 11.17
N GLN A 351 -6.42 -10.27 12.02
CA GLN A 351 -7.61 -9.48 11.66
C GLN A 351 -7.40 -7.98 11.93
N THR A 352 -6.21 -7.49 11.62
CA THR A 352 -5.84 -6.09 11.78
C THR A 352 -5.75 -5.38 10.44
N GLY A 353 -5.86 -4.07 10.46
CA GLY A 353 -5.53 -3.24 9.32
C GLY A 353 -5.54 -1.78 9.71
N SER A 354 -5.91 -0.90 8.80
CA SER A 354 -6.08 0.51 9.10
C SER A 354 -7.41 1.01 8.58
N VAL A 355 -8.09 1.83 9.40
CA VAL A 355 -9.35 2.48 8.99
C VAL A 355 -9.09 3.57 7.94
N GLY A 356 -7.93 4.18 7.97
CA GLY A 356 -7.57 5.32 7.13
C GLY A 356 -6.17 5.85 7.45
N VAL A 357 -5.61 6.56 6.48
CA VAL A 357 -4.33 7.26 6.61
C VAL A 357 -4.56 8.77 6.42
N VAL A 358 -3.94 9.58 7.27
CA VAL A 358 -3.80 11.02 7.06
C VAL A 358 -2.32 11.40 7.11
N THR A 359 -1.80 11.98 6.03
CA THR A 359 -0.40 12.39 5.90
C THR A 359 -0.25 13.91 5.98
N ILE A 360 0.71 14.38 6.77
CA ILE A 360 1.00 15.81 6.96
C ILE A 360 2.05 16.29 5.96
N ASN A 361 1.86 17.48 5.43
CA ASN A 361 2.80 18.13 4.51
C ASN A 361 3.90 18.86 5.30
N MET A 362 5.01 18.17 5.54
CA MET A 362 6.11 18.70 6.36
C MET A 362 6.89 19.79 5.63
N ALA A 363 7.04 19.70 4.31
CA ALA A 363 7.76 20.70 3.52
C ALA A 363 7.15 22.11 3.68
N ARG A 364 5.82 22.20 3.67
CA ARG A 364 5.10 23.45 3.94
C ARG A 364 5.33 23.97 5.35
N LEU A 365 5.34 23.09 6.34
CA LEU A 365 5.62 23.49 7.72
C LEU A 365 7.02 24.11 7.84
N GLY A 366 8.02 23.49 7.21
CA GLY A 366 9.37 24.07 7.12
C GLY A 366 9.38 25.46 6.50
N TYR A 367 8.62 25.67 5.43
CA TYR A 367 8.57 26.97 4.74
C TYR A 367 7.85 28.07 5.54
N LEU A 368 6.70 27.75 6.13
CA LEU A 368 5.87 28.73 6.83
C LEU A 368 6.46 29.18 8.17
N TYR A 369 7.22 28.30 8.81
CA TYR A 369 7.77 28.50 10.16
C TYR A 369 9.30 28.43 10.16
N ALA A 370 9.93 28.91 9.08
CA ALA A 370 11.39 28.95 8.97
C ALA A 370 12.01 29.63 10.20
N ASP A 371 13.11 29.06 10.70
CA ASP A 371 13.81 29.47 11.92
C ASP A 371 13.02 29.37 13.25
N ASP A 372 11.76 28.90 13.26
CA ASP A 372 10.91 28.76 14.47
C ASP A 372 10.37 27.33 14.63
N GLU A 373 11.19 26.42 15.18
CA GLU A 373 10.84 25.01 15.37
C GLU A 373 9.67 24.86 16.35
N ALA A 374 9.50 25.79 17.30
CA ALA A 374 8.41 25.73 18.27
C ALA A 374 7.05 26.03 17.61
N ALA A 375 6.98 27.06 16.76
CA ALA A 375 5.77 27.35 15.99
C ALA A 375 5.46 26.26 14.95
N LEU A 376 6.51 25.68 14.34
CA LEU A 376 6.39 24.53 13.45
C LEU A 376 5.72 23.34 14.17
N THR A 377 6.24 22.97 15.35
CA THR A 377 5.70 21.87 16.16
C THR A 377 4.27 22.14 16.62
N ALA A 378 3.96 23.37 17.04
CA ALA A 378 2.60 23.73 17.42
C ALA A 378 1.60 23.55 16.26
N ARG A 379 2.00 23.94 15.03
CA ARG A 379 1.15 23.71 13.85
C ARG A 379 1.06 22.23 13.46
N LEU A 380 2.14 21.47 13.65
CA LEU A 380 2.13 20.02 13.48
C LEU A 380 1.09 19.37 14.40
N ASP A 381 1.03 19.78 15.68
CA ASP A 381 0.04 19.28 16.65
C ASP A 381 -1.40 19.54 16.20
N GLU A 382 -1.70 20.75 15.75
CA GLU A 382 -3.03 21.09 15.22
C GLU A 382 -3.43 20.19 14.04
N LEU A 383 -2.49 19.89 13.13
CA LEU A 383 -2.74 19.04 11.97
C LEU A 383 -2.90 17.56 12.38
N LEU A 384 -2.13 17.09 13.36
CA LEU A 384 -2.26 15.75 13.94
C LEU A 384 -3.63 15.57 14.60
N GLU A 385 -4.12 16.58 15.32
CA GLU A 385 -5.46 16.57 15.94
C GLU A 385 -6.58 16.53 14.90
N ILE A 386 -6.47 17.30 13.82
CA ILE A 386 -7.41 17.22 12.70
C ILE A 386 -7.38 15.81 12.08
N GLY A 387 -6.19 15.23 11.91
CA GLY A 387 -6.02 13.87 11.41
C GLY A 387 -6.69 12.84 12.32
N ARG A 388 -6.45 12.92 13.63
CA ARG A 388 -7.09 12.09 14.66
C ARG A 388 -8.62 12.15 14.54
N ASP A 389 -9.20 13.35 14.62
CA ASP A 389 -10.66 13.51 14.62
C ASP A 389 -11.30 13.01 13.31
N THR A 390 -10.59 13.17 12.19
CA THR A 390 -11.02 12.64 10.89
C THR A 390 -11.10 11.11 10.90
N LEU A 391 -10.06 10.45 11.40
CA LEU A 391 -9.97 8.98 11.42
C LEU A 391 -10.96 8.35 12.41
N GLU A 392 -11.17 8.98 13.57
CA GLU A 392 -12.15 8.54 14.56
C GLU A 392 -13.58 8.64 14.03
N LEU A 393 -13.89 9.71 13.29
CA LEU A 393 -15.18 9.85 12.63
C LEU A 393 -15.35 8.81 11.51
N LYS A 394 -14.29 8.57 10.70
CA LYS A 394 -14.32 7.53 9.67
C LYS A 394 -14.62 6.16 10.27
N ARG A 395 -13.96 5.80 11.39
CA ARG A 395 -14.20 4.56 12.13
C ARG A 395 -15.67 4.40 12.52
N THR A 396 -16.24 5.44 13.13
CA THR A 396 -17.65 5.42 13.57
C THR A 396 -18.60 5.23 12.39
N VAL A 397 -18.38 5.96 11.30
CA VAL A 397 -19.23 5.92 10.10
C VAL A 397 -19.15 4.55 9.41
N ILE A 398 -17.94 4.03 9.20
CA ILE A 398 -17.76 2.73 8.54
C ILE A 398 -18.29 1.59 9.42
N GLN A 399 -18.03 1.60 10.73
CA GLN A 399 -18.57 0.57 11.64
C GLN A 399 -20.11 0.53 11.59
N HIS A 400 -20.77 1.70 11.64
CA HIS A 400 -22.23 1.77 11.50
C HIS A 400 -22.71 1.10 10.21
N HIS A 401 -22.03 1.33 9.08
CA HIS A 401 -22.39 0.74 7.81
C HIS A 401 -22.04 -0.74 7.70
N ILE A 402 -20.99 -1.22 8.39
CA ILE A 402 -20.73 -2.66 8.57
C ILE A 402 -21.92 -3.29 9.31
N ASP A 403 -22.34 -2.71 10.44
CA ASP A 403 -23.44 -3.22 11.25
C ASP A 403 -24.78 -3.21 10.49
N ALA A 404 -25.03 -2.18 9.69
CA ALA A 404 -26.19 -2.04 8.82
C ALA A 404 -26.19 -2.99 7.60
N GLY A 405 -25.07 -3.69 7.34
CA GLY A 405 -24.97 -4.69 6.28
C GLY A 405 -24.54 -4.16 4.91
N LEU A 406 -23.98 -2.94 4.83
CA LEU A 406 -23.39 -2.41 3.59
C LEU A 406 -22.12 -3.17 3.19
N PHE A 407 -21.37 -3.68 4.17
CA PHE A 407 -20.17 -4.50 3.99
C PHE A 407 -20.41 -5.93 4.47
N PRO A 408 -21.23 -6.72 3.77
CA PRO A 408 -21.72 -7.99 4.27
C PRO A 408 -20.61 -9.01 4.54
N PHE A 409 -19.56 -9.06 3.72
CA PHE A 409 -18.48 -10.02 3.94
C PHE A 409 -17.53 -9.54 5.04
N THR A 410 -17.21 -8.26 5.10
CA THR A 410 -16.45 -7.67 6.21
C THR A 410 -17.17 -7.88 7.53
N LYS A 411 -18.50 -7.72 7.58
CA LYS A 411 -19.31 -8.04 8.76
C LYS A 411 -19.16 -9.51 9.19
N ARG A 412 -19.08 -10.44 8.23
CA ARG A 412 -18.98 -11.88 8.48
C ARG A 412 -17.61 -12.33 8.96
N TYR A 413 -16.54 -11.77 8.40
CA TYR A 413 -15.16 -12.24 8.64
C TYR A 413 -14.36 -11.36 9.60
N LEU A 414 -14.73 -10.10 9.75
CA LEU A 414 -14.05 -9.15 10.64
C LEU A 414 -14.98 -8.67 11.77
N GLY A 415 -16.22 -8.31 11.43
CA GLY A 415 -17.25 -7.87 12.38
C GLY A 415 -17.04 -6.45 12.93
N THR A 416 -15.85 -6.16 13.48
CA THR A 416 -15.55 -4.87 14.12
C THR A 416 -14.22 -4.27 13.65
N LEU A 417 -14.09 -2.95 13.75
CA LEU A 417 -12.86 -2.24 13.49
C LEU A 417 -11.96 -2.09 14.73
N ASP A 418 -12.23 -2.74 15.86
CA ASP A 418 -11.52 -2.51 17.13
C ASP A 418 -10.01 -2.77 17.05
N ASN A 419 -9.61 -3.73 16.21
CA ASN A 419 -8.21 -4.09 15.96
C ASN A 419 -7.58 -3.33 14.77
N HIS A 420 -8.30 -2.36 14.18
CA HIS A 420 -7.77 -1.52 13.10
C HIS A 420 -7.16 -0.24 13.64
N PHE A 421 -5.99 0.11 13.10
CA PHE A 421 -5.28 1.34 13.44
C PHE A 421 -5.92 2.58 12.80
N SER A 422 -5.75 3.71 13.48
CA SER A 422 -5.89 5.06 12.94
C SER A 422 -4.48 5.55 12.58
N THR A 423 -4.18 5.68 11.28
CA THR A 423 -2.80 5.90 10.81
C THR A 423 -2.51 7.36 10.49
N LEU A 424 -1.46 7.89 11.11
CA LEU A 424 -0.93 9.22 10.82
C LEU A 424 0.45 9.09 10.17
N GLY A 425 0.73 9.93 9.20
CA GLY A 425 1.98 9.90 8.44
C GLY A 425 2.55 11.29 8.18
N VAL A 426 3.79 11.32 7.72
CA VAL A 426 4.50 12.54 7.34
C VAL A 426 5.04 12.41 5.92
N ASN A 427 5.23 13.53 5.21
CA ASN A 427 5.84 13.55 3.89
C ASN A 427 6.66 14.83 3.66
N GLY A 428 7.80 14.70 2.98
CA GLY A 428 8.65 15.83 2.62
C GLY A 428 9.52 16.34 3.78
N MET A 429 10.00 15.47 4.68
CA MET A 429 10.86 15.92 5.78
C MET A 429 12.23 16.43 5.30
N ASN A 430 12.75 15.93 4.18
CA ASN A 430 13.95 16.51 3.58
C ASN A 430 13.72 17.97 3.17
N GLU A 431 12.65 18.24 2.41
CA GLU A 431 12.32 19.59 2.00
C GLU A 431 11.83 20.46 3.16
N MET A 432 11.29 19.87 4.24
CA MET A 432 11.02 20.59 5.48
C MET A 432 12.31 21.21 6.04
N VAL A 433 13.38 20.42 6.20
CA VAL A 433 14.67 20.93 6.71
C VAL A 433 15.23 21.99 5.77
N ARG A 434 15.22 21.74 4.45
CA ARG A 434 15.70 22.72 3.48
C ARG A 434 14.93 24.04 3.57
N ASN A 435 13.61 23.99 3.58
CA ASN A 435 12.78 25.21 3.68
C ASN A 435 12.94 25.90 5.03
N PHE A 436 13.02 25.14 6.13
CA PHE A 436 13.17 25.69 7.48
C PHE A 436 14.48 26.46 7.67
N THR A 437 15.52 26.04 6.95
CA THR A 437 16.88 26.56 7.10
C THR A 437 17.31 27.47 5.94
N HIS A 438 16.38 27.84 5.05
CA HIS A 438 16.66 28.61 3.83
C HIS A 438 17.73 27.96 2.94
N ASP A 439 17.64 26.64 2.78
CA ASP A 439 18.54 25.78 2.00
C ASP A 439 19.98 25.70 2.54
N ALA A 440 20.21 26.06 3.81
CA ALA A 440 21.54 25.99 4.41
C ALA A 440 22.04 24.54 4.59
N TYR A 441 21.12 23.60 4.82
CA TYR A 441 21.38 22.16 4.90
C TYR A 441 20.08 21.37 4.72
N ASP A 442 20.19 20.05 4.54
CA ASP A 442 19.07 19.14 4.34
C ASP A 442 19.08 18.01 5.38
N LEU A 443 18.26 16.96 5.17
CA LEU A 443 18.13 15.84 6.11
C LEU A 443 19.45 15.07 6.30
N THR A 444 20.37 15.11 5.34
CA THR A 444 21.62 14.34 5.36
C THR A 444 22.71 14.99 6.22
N ASP A 445 22.56 16.27 6.55
CA ASP A 445 23.39 16.95 7.56
C ASP A 445 22.99 16.48 8.97
N PRO A 446 23.94 16.22 9.89
CA PRO A 446 23.63 15.81 11.27
C PRO A 446 22.64 16.72 11.99
N ARG A 447 22.63 18.03 11.70
CA ARG A 447 21.68 19.00 12.28
C ARG A 447 20.27 18.78 11.74
N GLY A 448 20.14 18.54 10.44
CA GLY A 448 18.87 18.25 9.77
C GLY A 448 18.32 16.90 10.21
N HIS A 449 19.16 15.86 10.23
CA HIS A 449 18.82 14.54 10.76
C HIS A 449 18.28 14.63 12.19
N ALA A 450 18.99 15.34 13.08
CA ALA A 450 18.56 15.51 14.47
C ALA A 450 17.22 16.25 14.60
N MET A 451 16.90 17.20 13.70
CA MET A 451 15.58 17.85 13.66
C MET A 451 14.49 16.86 13.26
N CYS A 452 14.72 16.04 12.24
CA CYS A 452 13.78 15.00 11.83
C CYS A 452 13.53 13.97 12.94
N VAL A 453 14.59 13.53 13.63
CA VAL A 453 14.50 12.64 14.79
C VAL A 453 13.60 13.23 15.87
N ARG A 454 13.82 14.48 16.30
CA ARG A 454 13.01 15.15 17.33
C ARG A 454 11.54 15.25 16.95
N LEU A 455 11.24 15.64 15.71
CA LEU A 455 9.87 15.79 15.25
C LEU A 455 9.15 14.44 15.13
N LEU A 456 9.82 13.39 14.65
CA LEU A 456 9.24 12.04 14.60
C LEU A 456 8.96 11.50 16.01
N ASP A 457 9.88 11.71 16.97
CA ASP A 457 9.63 11.33 18.37
C ASP A 457 8.44 12.10 18.95
N HIS A 458 8.34 13.40 18.69
CA HIS A 458 7.17 14.20 19.07
C HIS A 458 5.86 13.64 18.48
N VAL A 459 5.85 13.27 17.19
CA VAL A 459 4.65 12.65 16.59
C VAL A 459 4.30 11.33 17.28
N ARG A 460 5.30 10.49 17.63
CA ARG A 460 5.04 9.24 18.37
C ARG A 460 4.42 9.50 19.74
N ASP A 461 4.92 10.49 20.47
CA ASP A 461 4.38 10.86 21.78
C ASP A 461 2.91 11.30 21.66
N ARG A 462 2.58 12.10 20.63
CA ARG A 462 1.18 12.44 20.31
C ARG A 462 0.33 11.22 19.99
N MET A 463 0.88 10.19 19.34
CA MET A 463 0.13 8.96 19.04
C MET A 463 -0.25 8.22 20.31
N VAL A 464 0.67 8.16 21.29
CA VAL A 464 0.41 7.56 22.60
C VAL A 464 -0.73 8.31 23.30
N GLU A 465 -0.66 9.64 23.34
CA GLU A 465 -1.72 10.46 23.93
C GLU A 465 -3.09 10.25 23.25
N PHE A 466 -3.12 10.15 21.92
CA PHE A 466 -4.35 9.88 21.19
C PHE A 466 -4.92 8.51 21.50
N GLN A 467 -4.07 7.48 21.57
CA GLN A 467 -4.48 6.13 21.93
C GLN A 467 -5.05 6.06 23.35
N GLU A 468 -4.44 6.74 24.31
CA GLU A 468 -4.95 6.83 25.68
C GLU A 468 -6.28 7.59 25.75
N ALA A 469 -6.41 8.67 24.97
CA ALA A 469 -7.60 9.52 24.98
C ALA A 469 -8.83 8.88 24.31
N THR A 470 -8.64 8.20 23.17
CA THR A 470 -9.76 7.62 22.41
C THR A 470 -10.01 6.16 22.72
N GLY A 471 -9.01 5.44 23.24
CA GLY A 471 -9.09 4.00 23.38
C GLY A 471 -9.04 3.27 22.03
N HIS A 472 -8.48 3.84 20.97
CA HIS A 472 -8.22 3.15 19.70
C HIS A 472 -6.73 3.08 19.36
N LEU A 473 -6.35 2.12 18.52
CA LEU A 473 -4.95 1.92 18.14
C LEU A 473 -4.48 3.03 17.18
N TYR A 474 -3.30 3.61 17.42
CA TYR A 474 -2.65 4.57 16.53
C TYR A 474 -1.26 4.11 16.13
N ASN A 475 -0.84 4.51 14.93
CA ASN A 475 0.50 4.25 14.44
C ASN A 475 1.02 5.38 13.55
N LEU A 476 2.34 5.50 13.53
CA LEU A 476 3.06 6.42 12.66
C LEU A 476 3.59 5.68 11.41
N GLU A 477 3.14 6.08 10.23
CA GLU A 477 3.51 5.44 8.96
C GLU A 477 4.44 6.31 8.10
N ALA A 478 5.45 5.66 7.51
CA ALA A 478 6.19 6.20 6.39
C ALA A 478 5.37 5.99 5.11
N THR A 479 4.28 6.76 4.98
CA THR A 479 3.28 6.56 3.93
C THR A 479 3.93 6.49 2.53
N PRO A 480 3.55 5.52 1.66
CA PRO A 480 4.07 5.43 0.29
C PRO A 480 3.83 6.68 -0.56
N ALA A 481 2.78 7.44 -0.23
CA ALA A 481 2.48 8.77 -0.76
C ALA A 481 2.60 8.90 -2.29
N GLU A 482 2.22 7.86 -3.06
CA GLU A 482 2.49 7.75 -4.49
C GLU A 482 2.06 8.99 -5.27
N GLY A 483 0.79 9.38 -5.15
CA GLY A 483 0.27 10.63 -5.72
C GLY A 483 0.40 11.83 -4.79
N THR A 484 0.55 11.61 -3.49
CA THR A 484 0.57 12.66 -2.47
C THR A 484 1.82 13.52 -2.55
N THR A 485 2.99 12.94 -2.84
CA THR A 485 4.25 13.70 -3.00
C THR A 485 4.13 14.77 -4.09
N TYR A 486 3.60 14.38 -5.26
CA TYR A 486 3.33 15.31 -6.37
C TYR A 486 2.27 16.34 -6.01
N ARG A 487 1.16 15.89 -5.40
CA ARG A 487 0.04 16.76 -5.05
C ARG A 487 0.46 17.87 -4.10
N PHE A 488 1.21 17.55 -3.06
CA PHE A 488 1.72 18.53 -2.11
C PHE A 488 2.62 19.55 -2.81
N ALA A 489 3.62 19.08 -3.55
CA ALA A 489 4.54 19.98 -4.26
C ALA A 489 3.80 20.88 -5.29
N LYS A 490 2.86 20.32 -6.05
CA LYS A 490 2.03 21.08 -7.01
C LYS A 490 1.19 22.17 -6.33
N GLU A 491 0.47 21.84 -5.27
CA GLU A 491 -0.40 22.79 -4.57
C GLU A 491 0.41 23.87 -3.85
N ASP A 492 1.55 23.51 -3.25
CA ASP A 492 2.41 24.47 -2.58
C ASP A 492 3.06 25.43 -3.55
N ARG A 493 3.57 24.95 -4.69
CA ARG A 493 4.17 25.82 -5.71
C ARG A 493 3.19 26.89 -6.20
N LYS A 494 1.92 26.53 -6.32
CA LYS A 494 0.85 27.47 -6.71
C LYS A 494 0.65 28.58 -5.66
N ARG A 495 0.86 28.28 -4.38
CA ARG A 495 0.48 29.14 -3.25
C ARG A 495 1.66 29.91 -2.65
N TYR A 496 2.86 29.33 -2.70
CA TYR A 496 4.03 29.80 -1.97
C TYR A 496 5.22 29.97 -2.94
N PRO A 497 5.35 31.15 -3.57
CA PRO A 497 6.49 31.46 -4.41
C PRO A 497 7.80 31.30 -3.61
N GLY A 498 8.74 30.52 -4.16
CA GLY A 498 10.04 30.28 -3.54
C GLY A 498 10.10 29.12 -2.54
N ILE A 499 9.01 28.37 -2.33
CA ILE A 499 9.10 27.11 -1.59
C ILE A 499 10.02 26.11 -2.32
N LEU A 500 10.94 25.52 -1.58
CA LEU A 500 11.91 24.53 -2.08
C LEU A 500 11.25 23.16 -2.20
N GLN A 501 11.53 22.48 -3.31
CA GLN A 501 10.97 21.17 -3.67
C GLN A 501 12.07 20.32 -4.31
N ALA A 502 11.85 19.01 -4.40
CA ALA A 502 12.68 18.13 -5.20
C ALA A 502 12.18 18.06 -6.65
N GLY A 503 12.99 17.50 -7.55
CA GLY A 503 12.69 17.38 -8.97
C GLY A 503 12.80 18.70 -9.73
N THR A 504 12.18 18.72 -10.91
CA THR A 504 12.26 19.85 -11.84
C THR A 504 11.01 20.74 -11.78
N GLU A 505 11.01 21.83 -12.55
CA GLU A 505 9.79 22.62 -12.73
C GLU A 505 8.67 21.79 -13.40
N ALA A 506 9.00 20.91 -14.36
CA ALA A 506 8.01 20.07 -15.00
C ALA A 506 7.55 18.89 -14.11
N ASN A 507 8.43 18.37 -13.25
CA ASN A 507 8.20 17.19 -12.44
C ASN A 507 8.53 17.43 -10.95
N PRO A 508 7.82 18.35 -10.27
CA PRO A 508 8.01 18.55 -8.83
C PRO A 508 7.60 17.35 -8.01
N TYR A 509 8.27 17.12 -6.89
CA TYR A 509 7.79 16.24 -5.84
C TYR A 509 8.40 16.60 -4.49
N TYR A 510 7.89 16.00 -3.42
CA TYR A 510 8.55 15.96 -2.12
C TYR A 510 9.07 14.56 -1.84
N THR A 511 10.24 14.50 -1.21
CA THR A 511 10.90 13.24 -0.85
C THR A 511 10.01 12.46 0.11
N ASN A 512 9.92 11.14 -0.10
CA ASN A 512 8.93 10.33 0.59
C ASN A 512 9.21 10.28 2.10
N SER A 513 8.23 10.64 2.93
CA SER A 513 8.32 10.55 4.39
C SER A 513 9.57 11.26 4.94
N SER A 514 10.48 10.51 5.55
CA SER A 514 11.80 10.92 6.02
C SER A 514 12.94 10.21 5.30
N GLN A 515 12.70 9.74 4.08
CA GLN A 515 13.74 9.15 3.24
C GLN A 515 14.81 10.19 2.90
N VAL A 516 16.01 9.73 2.62
CA VAL A 516 17.09 10.57 2.10
C VAL A 516 16.76 11.02 0.67
N PRO A 517 17.31 12.16 0.21
CA PRO A 517 17.16 12.58 -1.17
C PRO A 517 17.53 11.45 -2.12
N VAL A 518 16.74 11.24 -3.17
CA VAL A 518 16.90 10.09 -4.06
C VAL A 518 18.19 10.12 -4.88
N GLY A 519 18.82 11.28 -5.01
CA GLY A 519 20.12 11.48 -5.66
C GLY A 519 21.31 11.59 -4.70
N TYR A 520 21.17 11.15 -3.44
CA TYR A 520 22.21 11.37 -2.42
C TYR A 520 23.44 10.45 -2.56
N THR A 521 23.23 9.13 -2.76
CA THR A 521 24.33 8.14 -2.82
C THR A 521 23.96 6.98 -3.74
N ASP A 522 24.97 6.33 -4.33
CA ASP A 522 24.86 5.03 -5.01
C ASP A 522 25.20 3.83 -4.09
N ASP A 523 25.49 4.09 -2.81
CA ASP A 523 25.81 3.06 -1.82
C ASP A 523 24.57 2.66 -0.99
N PRO A 524 24.07 1.43 -1.14
CA PRO A 524 22.89 0.99 -0.40
C PRO A 524 23.13 0.84 1.11
N PHE A 525 24.38 0.70 1.55
CA PHE A 525 24.70 0.59 2.98
C PHE A 525 24.83 1.97 3.62
N GLU A 526 25.41 2.96 2.93
CA GLU A 526 25.40 4.35 3.41
C GLU A 526 23.96 4.87 3.57
N ALA A 527 23.09 4.57 2.59
CA ALA A 527 21.68 4.91 2.68
C ALA A 527 21.00 4.25 3.90
N GLN A 528 21.31 2.97 4.17
CA GLN A 528 20.80 2.24 5.34
C GLN A 528 21.29 2.84 6.66
N GLU A 529 22.57 3.19 6.75
CA GLU A 529 23.15 3.82 7.94
C GLU A 529 22.45 5.12 8.31
N MET A 530 22.17 5.97 7.32
CA MET A 530 21.43 7.22 7.55
C MET A 530 19.97 6.98 7.91
N GLN A 531 19.36 5.96 7.32
CA GLN A 531 17.93 5.71 7.45
C GLN A 531 17.58 4.91 8.70
N GLU A 532 18.48 4.11 9.26
CA GLU A 532 18.20 3.20 10.37
C GLU A 532 17.47 3.87 11.54
N GLU A 533 17.98 5.01 12.04
CA GLU A 533 17.38 5.72 13.16
C GLU A 533 16.00 6.30 12.82
N LEU A 534 15.81 6.80 11.59
CA LEU A 534 14.54 7.39 11.18
C LEU A 534 13.49 6.30 10.93
N GLN A 535 13.87 5.21 10.24
CA GLN A 535 12.95 4.13 9.90
C GLN A 535 12.45 3.37 11.13
N THR A 536 13.26 3.28 12.20
CA THR A 536 12.87 2.66 13.48
C THR A 536 11.95 3.51 14.35
N LYS A 537 11.70 4.78 13.99
CA LYS A 537 10.71 5.63 14.69
C LYS A 537 9.28 5.40 14.20
N TYR A 538 9.10 4.83 13.02
CA TYR A 538 7.78 4.50 12.51
C TYR A 538 7.27 3.26 13.24
N THR A 539 6.18 3.44 14.00
CA THR A 539 5.47 2.35 14.68
C THR A 539 4.44 1.69 13.77
N GLY A 540 4.25 2.18 12.56
CA GLY A 540 3.39 1.63 11.53
C GLY A 540 4.18 1.18 10.32
N GLY A 541 3.62 1.43 9.14
CA GLY A 541 4.22 1.01 7.88
C GLY A 541 5.55 1.66 7.54
N THR A 542 6.64 0.88 7.52
CA THR A 542 7.97 1.34 7.07
C THR A 542 8.66 0.33 6.17
N VAL A 543 9.44 0.80 5.19
CA VAL A 543 10.30 -0.04 4.34
C VAL A 543 11.40 0.82 3.73
N LEU A 544 12.59 0.26 3.63
CA LEU A 544 13.66 0.82 2.84
C LEU A 544 13.86 0.03 1.55
N HIS A 545 13.59 0.68 0.42
CA HIS A 545 13.79 0.11 -0.90
C HIS A 545 15.23 0.34 -1.36
N LEU A 546 15.97 -0.74 -1.59
CA LEU A 546 17.30 -0.69 -2.19
C LEU A 546 17.16 -0.68 -3.72
N TYR A 547 17.00 0.52 -4.29
CA TYR A 547 16.82 0.74 -5.73
C TYR A 547 18.12 0.52 -6.50
N MET A 548 18.31 -0.68 -7.02
CA MET A 548 19.49 -1.09 -7.78
C MET A 548 19.38 -0.68 -9.25
N ASN A 549 20.49 -0.30 -9.87
CA ASN A 549 20.56 0.12 -11.27
C ASN A 549 20.15 -0.99 -12.26
N GLU A 550 20.41 -2.23 -11.92
CA GLU A 550 20.09 -3.40 -12.73
C GLU A 550 19.89 -4.66 -11.87
N ARG A 551 19.69 -5.79 -12.54
CA ARG A 551 19.65 -7.12 -11.92
C ARG A 551 20.93 -7.37 -11.13
N ILE A 552 20.80 -7.88 -9.90
CA ILE A 552 21.96 -8.33 -9.12
C ILE A 552 22.64 -9.50 -9.82
N SER A 553 23.98 -9.47 -9.86
CA SER A 553 24.85 -10.36 -10.63
C SER A 553 24.59 -11.86 -10.42
N SER A 554 24.23 -12.26 -9.20
CA SER A 554 23.96 -13.66 -8.84
C SER A 554 23.09 -13.79 -7.60
N ALA A 555 22.49 -14.97 -7.39
CA ALA A 555 21.79 -15.29 -6.17
C ALA A 555 22.71 -15.17 -4.94
N ALA A 556 23.96 -15.63 -5.04
CA ALA A 556 24.95 -15.53 -3.96
C ALA A 556 25.26 -14.06 -3.58
N ALA A 557 25.45 -13.18 -4.57
CA ALA A 557 25.67 -11.76 -4.31
C ALA A 557 24.44 -11.08 -3.67
N CYS A 558 23.24 -11.42 -4.17
CA CYS A 558 21.98 -10.92 -3.62
C CYS A 558 21.75 -11.39 -2.18
N LYS A 559 22.03 -12.68 -1.91
CA LYS A 559 22.02 -13.29 -0.57
C LYS A 559 22.91 -12.51 0.38
N GLU A 560 24.14 -12.22 -0.03
CA GLU A 560 25.10 -11.50 0.81
C GLU A 560 24.68 -10.04 1.06
N LEU A 561 24.14 -9.34 0.06
CA LEU A 561 23.60 -7.99 0.22
C LEU A 561 22.47 -7.94 1.25
N VAL A 562 21.51 -8.87 1.16
CA VAL A 562 20.39 -8.98 2.09
C VAL A 562 20.88 -9.39 3.48
N ARG A 563 21.74 -10.41 3.57
CA ARG A 563 22.31 -10.88 4.85
C ARG A 563 23.02 -9.76 5.59
N ARG A 564 23.90 -9.01 4.91
CA ARG A 564 24.61 -7.85 5.49
C ARG A 564 23.63 -6.80 5.97
N SER A 565 22.60 -6.49 5.19
CA SER A 565 21.58 -5.50 5.53
C SER A 565 20.82 -5.90 6.80
N LEU A 566 20.26 -7.11 6.85
CA LEU A 566 19.44 -7.58 7.96
C LEU A 566 20.25 -7.84 9.25
N THR A 567 21.53 -8.21 9.12
CA THR A 567 22.42 -8.49 10.26
C THR A 567 23.21 -7.26 10.75
N ALA A 568 23.26 -6.17 9.98
CA ALA A 568 23.89 -4.93 10.41
C ALA A 568 22.90 -3.91 10.96
N PHE A 569 21.70 -3.81 10.37
CA PHE A 569 20.74 -2.74 10.68
C PHE A 569 19.46 -3.26 11.34
N ARG A 570 18.80 -2.38 12.11
CA ARG A 570 17.52 -2.62 12.76
C ARG A 570 16.29 -2.28 11.91
N THR A 571 16.49 -1.88 10.65
CA THR A 571 15.40 -1.53 9.73
C THR A 571 14.41 -2.70 9.62
N PRO A 572 13.10 -2.48 9.88
CA PRO A 572 12.11 -3.56 9.94
C PRO A 572 11.87 -4.29 8.62
N TYR A 573 11.83 -3.56 7.50
CA TYR A 573 11.62 -4.13 6.17
C TYR A 573 12.60 -3.55 5.16
N ILE A 574 13.12 -4.41 4.31
CA ILE A 574 13.88 -4.01 3.13
C ILE A 574 13.37 -4.73 1.88
N THR A 575 13.65 -4.14 0.72
CA THR A 575 13.55 -4.83 -0.57
C THR A 575 14.80 -4.59 -1.38
N ILE A 576 15.19 -5.55 -2.20
CA ILE A 576 16.07 -5.29 -3.35
C ILE A 576 15.16 -4.90 -4.52
N THR A 577 15.45 -3.80 -5.21
CA THR A 577 14.60 -3.27 -6.28
C THR A 577 15.45 -3.03 -7.52
N PRO A 578 15.68 -4.04 -8.36
CA PRO A 578 16.39 -3.86 -9.63
C PRO A 578 15.52 -3.14 -10.66
N THR A 579 16.16 -2.34 -11.50
CA THR A 579 15.57 -1.84 -12.75
C THR A 579 15.84 -2.83 -13.88
N PHE A 580 14.82 -3.13 -14.68
CA PHE A 580 14.93 -4.03 -15.82
C PHE A 580 13.98 -3.61 -16.94
N SER A 581 14.22 -4.12 -18.14
CA SER A 581 13.40 -3.82 -19.31
C SER A 581 12.78 -5.07 -19.90
N ILE A 582 11.59 -4.95 -20.48
CA ILE A 582 10.92 -6.01 -21.24
C ILE A 582 10.83 -5.59 -22.70
N CYS A 583 11.50 -6.35 -23.57
CA CYS A 583 11.40 -6.23 -25.01
C CYS A 583 10.27 -7.13 -25.53
N PRO A 584 9.38 -6.66 -26.43
CA PRO A 584 8.31 -7.48 -26.99
C PRO A 584 8.81 -8.67 -27.85
N VAL A 585 10.09 -8.68 -28.24
CA VAL A 585 10.72 -9.74 -29.05
C VAL A 585 11.64 -10.63 -28.20
N HIS A 586 12.47 -10.02 -27.36
CA HIS A 586 13.52 -10.73 -26.61
C HIS A 586 13.16 -11.01 -25.14
N GLY A 587 12.03 -10.52 -24.65
CA GLY A 587 11.63 -10.63 -23.25
C GLY A 587 12.54 -9.81 -22.33
N TYR A 588 12.94 -10.39 -21.22
CA TYR A 588 13.71 -9.74 -20.16
C TYR A 588 15.10 -9.24 -20.61
N LEU A 589 15.40 -7.98 -20.28
CA LEU A 589 16.68 -7.31 -20.43
C LEU A 589 17.13 -6.75 -19.07
N ALA A 590 18.39 -6.94 -18.71
CA ALA A 590 18.95 -6.42 -17.46
C ALA A 590 19.23 -4.92 -17.58
N GLY A 591 18.79 -4.13 -16.59
CA GLY A 591 18.99 -2.68 -16.56
C GLY A 591 17.94 -1.91 -17.36
N GLU A 592 18.13 -0.60 -17.44
CA GLU A 592 17.26 0.29 -18.20
C GLU A 592 17.61 0.27 -19.69
N HIS A 593 16.64 -0.16 -20.50
CA HIS A 593 16.67 -0.08 -21.95
C HIS A 593 15.37 0.57 -22.42
N LEU A 594 15.42 1.77 -23.00
CA LEU A 594 14.26 2.41 -23.63
C LEU A 594 13.93 1.79 -24.99
N THR A 595 14.96 1.33 -25.69
CA THR A 595 14.89 0.60 -26.97
C THR A 595 15.75 -0.65 -26.89
N CYS A 596 15.41 -1.69 -27.65
CA CYS A 596 16.15 -2.96 -27.60
C CYS A 596 17.37 -2.97 -28.53
N ASP A 597 18.58 -2.94 -27.96
CA ASP A 597 19.84 -3.03 -28.71
C ASP A 597 19.95 -4.31 -29.54
N LYS A 598 19.49 -5.46 -28.99
CA LYS A 598 19.49 -6.74 -29.72
C LYS A 598 18.60 -6.70 -30.96
N CYS A 599 17.46 -6.00 -30.90
CA CYS A 599 16.60 -5.80 -32.07
C CYS A 599 17.29 -4.92 -33.11
N ALA A 600 17.96 -3.85 -32.68
CA ALA A 600 18.71 -2.97 -33.56
C ALA A 600 19.87 -3.70 -34.26
N GLU A 601 20.58 -4.59 -33.56
CA GLU A 601 21.64 -5.42 -34.15
C GLU A 601 21.10 -6.41 -35.19
N LEU A 602 19.96 -7.05 -34.92
CA LEU A 602 19.34 -8.01 -35.85
C LEU A 602 18.67 -7.33 -37.06
N HIS A 603 18.17 -6.11 -36.87
CA HIS A 603 17.45 -5.34 -37.88
C HIS A 603 17.90 -3.87 -37.92
N PRO A 604 19.12 -3.56 -38.39
CA PRO A 604 19.69 -2.19 -38.31
C PRO A 604 18.92 -1.11 -39.06
N GLU A 605 18.15 -1.50 -40.07
CA GLU A 605 17.35 -0.60 -40.91
C GLU A 605 15.89 -0.50 -40.45
N ALA A 606 15.50 -1.19 -39.38
CA ALA A 606 14.15 -1.14 -38.83
C ALA A 606 14.02 -0.02 -37.78
N GLU A 607 12.79 0.44 -37.57
CA GLU A 607 12.49 1.37 -36.48
C GLU A 607 12.86 0.75 -35.12
N PRO A 608 13.39 1.54 -34.16
CA PRO A 608 13.74 1.04 -32.84
C PRO A 608 12.56 0.37 -32.13
N VAL A 609 12.79 -0.84 -31.62
CA VAL A 609 11.79 -1.57 -30.83
C VAL A 609 11.79 -1.01 -29.42
N GLU A 610 10.69 -0.36 -29.03
CA GLU A 610 10.51 0.16 -27.66
C GLU A 610 10.45 -0.96 -26.63
N CYS A 611 11.05 -0.70 -25.47
CA CYS A 611 11.05 -1.58 -24.32
C CYS A 611 10.20 -0.98 -23.18
N GLU A 612 9.58 -1.84 -22.38
CA GLU A 612 8.97 -1.42 -21.13
C GLU A 612 10.03 -1.40 -20.03
N VAL A 613 10.37 -0.24 -19.48
CA VAL A 613 11.24 -0.16 -18.28
C VAL A 613 10.39 -0.38 -17.03
N TRP A 614 10.75 -1.37 -16.23
CA TRP A 614 10.07 -1.79 -15.00
C TRP A 614 10.93 -1.54 -13.78
N THR A 615 10.30 -1.00 -12.74
CA THR A 615 10.87 -0.87 -11.39
C THR A 615 9.73 -0.75 -10.37
N ARG A 616 10.06 -0.70 -9.08
CA ARG A 616 9.07 -0.50 -8.02
C ARG A 616 8.70 0.97 -7.93
N VAL A 617 7.41 1.30 -7.92
CA VAL A 617 6.98 2.72 -7.77
C VAL A 617 7.26 3.16 -6.33
N MET A 618 6.53 2.55 -5.39
CA MET A 618 6.67 2.78 -3.94
C MET A 618 6.42 1.53 -3.10
N GLY A 619 6.03 0.42 -3.75
CA GLY A 619 5.72 -0.81 -3.05
C GLY A 619 5.45 -2.01 -3.94
N TYR A 620 5.12 -1.79 -5.21
CA TYR A 620 4.87 -2.83 -6.20
C TYR A 620 5.46 -2.43 -7.55
N PHE A 621 5.62 -3.38 -8.45
CA PHE A 621 6.23 -3.16 -9.76
C PHE A 621 5.24 -2.62 -10.78
N ARG A 622 5.66 -1.60 -11.53
CA ARG A 622 4.95 -1.10 -12.71
C ARG A 622 5.95 -0.60 -13.76
N PRO A 623 5.53 -0.50 -15.03
CA PRO A 623 6.31 0.22 -16.02
C PRO A 623 6.46 1.69 -15.63
N VAL A 624 7.66 2.26 -15.74
CA VAL A 624 7.97 3.68 -15.44
C VAL A 624 7.05 4.63 -16.22
N ARG A 625 6.67 4.26 -17.45
CA ARG A 625 5.71 5.02 -18.27
C ARG A 625 4.36 5.26 -17.57
N SER A 626 3.95 4.35 -16.69
CA SER A 626 2.68 4.38 -15.95
C SER A 626 2.75 5.26 -14.69
N PHE A 627 3.94 5.72 -14.30
CA PHE A 627 4.11 6.51 -13.08
C PHE A 627 3.47 7.89 -13.25
N ASN A 628 3.01 8.47 -12.15
CA ASN A 628 2.55 9.85 -12.13
C ASN A 628 3.73 10.83 -12.34
N ILE A 629 3.40 12.10 -12.58
CA ILE A 629 4.37 13.16 -12.93
C ILE A 629 5.46 13.32 -11.87
N GLY A 630 5.11 13.30 -10.58
CA GLY A 630 6.08 13.43 -9.50
C GLY A 630 6.95 12.20 -9.36
N LYS A 631 6.39 10.99 -9.47
CA LYS A 631 7.16 9.73 -9.43
C LYS A 631 8.08 9.55 -10.64
N LYS A 632 7.74 10.10 -11.80
CA LYS A 632 8.68 10.24 -12.92
C LYS A 632 9.83 11.18 -12.57
N GLY A 633 9.54 12.31 -11.93
CA GLY A 633 10.58 13.23 -11.42
C GLY A 633 11.54 12.54 -10.46
N GLU A 634 10.97 11.85 -9.47
CA GLU A 634 11.71 11.07 -8.48
C GLU A 634 12.57 9.98 -9.14
N TYR A 635 12.03 9.25 -10.12
CA TYR A 635 12.79 8.24 -10.86
C TYR A 635 13.95 8.84 -11.65
N MET A 636 13.73 9.95 -12.36
CA MET A 636 14.76 10.59 -13.19
C MET A 636 15.89 11.23 -12.35
N GLU A 637 15.58 11.71 -11.15
CA GLU A 637 16.58 12.29 -10.23
C GLU A 637 17.35 11.22 -9.45
N ARG A 638 16.82 9.99 -9.37
CA ARG A 638 17.36 8.94 -8.52
C ARG A 638 18.75 8.51 -8.97
N GLN A 639 19.69 8.59 -8.05
CA GLN A 639 20.95 7.86 -8.14
C GLN A 639 20.69 6.43 -7.69
N MET A 640 20.69 5.50 -8.64
CA MET A 640 20.47 4.09 -8.34
C MET A 640 21.69 3.49 -7.65
N PHE A 641 21.44 2.58 -6.72
CA PHE A 641 22.49 1.85 -6.02
C PHE A 641 23.21 0.87 -6.95
N THR A 642 24.49 0.60 -6.68
CA THR A 642 25.30 -0.31 -7.49
C THR A 642 25.94 -1.41 -6.63
N GLU A 643 26.14 -2.60 -7.21
CA GLU A 643 26.91 -3.68 -6.55
C GLU A 643 28.36 -3.25 -6.28
N ALA A 644 28.93 -2.39 -7.14
CA ALA A 644 30.28 -1.87 -6.97
C ALA A 644 30.41 -1.02 -5.70
N ALA A 645 29.48 -0.09 -5.47
CA ALA A 645 29.45 0.72 -4.25
C ALA A 645 29.22 -0.16 -3.01
N ALA A 646 28.24 -1.09 -3.08
CA ALA A 646 27.96 -2.03 -1.99
C ALA A 646 29.17 -2.92 -1.62
N GLY A 647 29.97 -3.33 -2.61
CA GLY A 647 31.21 -4.08 -2.43
C GLY A 647 32.36 -3.23 -1.88
N GLY A 648 32.39 -1.93 -2.20
CA GLY A 648 33.39 -0.97 -1.77
C GLY A 648 33.17 -0.34 -0.39
N HIS A 649 31.94 -0.41 0.14
CA HIS A 649 31.52 0.25 1.40
C HIS A 649 32.40 -0.09 2.62
N GLY A 650 32.93 -1.31 2.68
CA GLY A 650 33.56 -1.85 3.91
C GLY A 650 32.53 -2.49 4.84
N PRO A 651 32.83 -2.67 6.14
CA PRO A 651 31.90 -3.25 7.11
C PRO A 651 30.62 -2.41 7.21
N ALA A 652 29.44 -3.03 7.08
CA ALA A 652 28.18 -2.36 7.35
C ALA A 652 28.00 -2.23 8.87
N VAL A 653 27.89 -1.01 9.39
CA VAL A 653 27.84 -0.74 10.84
C VAL A 653 26.60 0.07 11.18
N SER A 654 25.80 -0.41 12.13
CA SER A 654 24.66 0.35 12.66
C SER A 654 25.13 1.65 13.31
N ARG A 655 24.51 2.79 12.95
CA ARG A 655 24.76 4.09 13.61
C ARG A 655 24.21 4.12 15.04
N LEU A 656 23.23 3.27 15.34
CA LEU A 656 22.66 3.13 16.69
C LEU A 656 23.59 2.40 17.66
N SER A 657 24.48 1.52 17.15
CA SER A 657 25.40 0.74 17.99
C SER A 657 26.47 1.60 18.69
N ALA A 658 26.79 2.78 18.16
CA ALA A 658 27.73 3.73 18.74
C ALA A 658 27.14 4.55 19.90
N VAL A 659 25.81 4.49 20.14
CA VAL A 659 25.10 5.32 21.14
C VAL A 659 24.87 4.57 22.46
N SER A 660 25.29 3.30 22.54
CA SER A 660 25.15 2.44 23.74
C SER A 660 26.48 2.03 24.40
N ALA A 661 27.53 2.86 24.27
CA ALA A 661 28.80 2.69 24.97
C ALA A 661 29.00 3.74 26.08
#